data_AF-A0AAW8E321-F1
#
_entry.id   AF-A0AAW8E321-F1
#
_cell.length_a   1.000
_cell.length_b   1.000
_cell.length_c   1.000
_cell.angle_alpha   90.00
_cell.angle_beta   90.00
_cell.angle_gamma   90.00
#
_symmetry.space_group_name_H-M   'P 1'
#
loop_
_entity.id
_entity.type
_entity.pdbx_description
1 polymer ?
#
loop_
_entity_poly.entity_id
_entity_poly.type
_entity_poly.pdbx_seq_one_letter_code
_entity_poly.pdbx_strand_id
1 'polypeptide(L)'
;MAKTMRTEQEIFDELAGLCASPGYAHAIAYLCSRDNMIRYSGEMKAEDMQHLFSKSRLIRTETSTLIGLMLKNPIDYTLPAPPVLEKYIEATEALLEEIHHTMTASFWQDIDPAKIAEPGFNPFTNGAALREPIFYGGESAYSFQYRDFSPAKYANDDPWLLANKGFSVQVARNVVLAVSRLQDEKSIRIMRAMHGTPQETWTFLPGNAFSVQEVADFGHIDPTIVDKVLSAFAVPPGAHNEQFKALHDFNVANASPLIRMPDGNFLLFHIYSLVEALYEAPFYWMGADKAYVSTAMQNRGVFTEQFAVERLRQVFGSENVLANIDIYESKDTKLAEIDVLVLFGNRALVLQAKSKRLTLEARRGNDLQIKDDFKKSIQDSSDQAYRCAKLIEEGKCTLKDAAGNAVTLPTGLKRIYVICLISDHYPALSFQARQFLKFAATDTISPPFVMDVFALDAMTEMLSSPLHFLSYVDRRTGYTDKLMASHELTILSYHLKQNLWVDDEHDMVMLEDDISADLDLAMLVRREGIPGKGTPEGILTRFSATALGRMVKAIGARPDPATIDLGFTLLTLGEDTVLEVSAGIDQLAKQGIADGKNHDVTVGLGSGGTGLTIHCNDDPIEVAGPTLQRHCHARKYTEHAQTWFGVCVRPSDQALRFGLNLDFPWEQDDAMDALTKNMGKPGNLRALLREAAKARVKVGRNAPCPCGSGKKYKKCCFG
;
A
#
# COMPACT_ATOMS: atom_id res chain seq x y z
N MET A 1 -9.04 47.30 1.39
CA MET A 1 -9.60 46.94 0.06
C MET A 1 -9.38 45.45 -0.10
N ALA A 2 -10.45 44.66 -0.19
CA ALA A 2 -10.30 43.25 -0.56
C ALA A 2 -9.68 43.22 -1.97
N LYS A 3 -8.48 42.67 -2.10
CA LYS A 3 -7.83 42.48 -3.40
C LYS A 3 -8.77 41.56 -4.19
N THR A 4 -9.32 42.02 -5.30
CA THR A 4 -10.19 41.19 -6.15
C THR A 4 -9.42 39.93 -6.52
N MET A 5 -10.00 38.76 -6.21
CA MET A 5 -9.36 37.48 -6.47
C MET A 5 -9.17 37.31 -7.98
N ARG A 6 -7.97 36.95 -8.41
CA ARG A 6 -7.67 36.70 -9.83
C ARG A 6 -8.29 35.39 -10.27
N THR A 7 -8.56 35.26 -11.55
CA THR A 7 -9.01 33.99 -12.14
C THR A 7 -7.85 33.01 -12.25
N GLU A 8 -8.15 31.70 -12.22
CA GLU A 8 -7.15 30.64 -12.42
C GLU A 8 -6.36 30.83 -13.73
N GLN A 9 -7.04 31.25 -14.81
CA GLN A 9 -6.41 31.49 -16.11
C GLN A 9 -5.43 32.66 -16.08
N GLU A 10 -5.76 33.78 -15.41
CA GLU A 10 -4.85 34.92 -15.28
C GLU A 10 -3.55 34.54 -14.55
N ILE A 11 -3.66 33.72 -13.50
CA ILE A 11 -2.51 33.23 -12.74
C ILE A 11 -1.68 32.24 -13.58
N PHE A 12 -2.35 31.32 -14.29
CA PHE A 12 -1.70 30.36 -15.19
C PHE A 12 -0.94 31.05 -16.33
N ASP A 13 -1.51 32.10 -16.92
CA ASP A 13 -0.87 32.86 -18.01
C ASP A 13 0.33 33.68 -17.50
N GLU A 14 0.27 34.21 -16.27
CA GLU A 14 1.43 34.85 -15.64
C GLU A 14 2.54 33.84 -15.36
N LEU A 15 2.20 32.66 -14.83
CA LEU A 15 3.15 31.57 -14.63
C LEU A 15 3.79 31.12 -15.96
N ALA A 16 3.01 31.07 -17.04
CA ALA A 16 3.52 30.79 -18.38
C ALA A 16 4.53 31.85 -18.85
N GLY A 17 4.24 33.13 -18.60
CA GLY A 17 5.16 34.23 -18.87
C GLY A 17 6.46 34.13 -18.07
N LEU A 18 6.37 33.75 -16.79
CA LEU A 18 7.53 33.51 -15.94
C LEU A 18 8.38 32.34 -16.45
N CYS A 19 7.75 31.22 -16.81
CA CYS A 19 8.43 30.02 -17.33
C CYS A 19 9.15 30.25 -18.67
N ALA A 20 8.76 31.29 -19.42
CA ALA A 20 9.40 31.71 -20.67
C ALA A 20 10.63 32.63 -20.45
N SER A 21 10.94 32.97 -19.19
CA SER A 21 12.05 33.89 -18.89
C SER A 21 13.42 33.26 -19.21
N PRO A 22 14.41 34.06 -19.64
CA PRO A 22 15.76 33.57 -19.92
C PRO A 22 16.38 32.82 -18.73
N GLY A 23 16.91 31.62 -18.96
CA GLY A 23 17.55 30.81 -17.92
C GLY A 23 16.59 30.16 -16.92
N TYR A 24 15.27 30.19 -17.13
CA TYR A 24 14.29 29.61 -16.19
C TYR A 24 14.47 28.10 -15.97
N ALA A 25 15.11 27.38 -16.91
CA ALA A 25 15.51 25.98 -16.73
C ALA A 25 16.34 25.77 -15.45
N HIS A 26 17.15 26.76 -15.04
CA HIS A 26 17.91 26.69 -13.79
C HIS A 26 17.03 26.79 -12.54
N ALA A 27 15.89 27.51 -12.61
CA ALA A 27 14.92 27.57 -11.52
C ALA A 27 14.23 26.22 -11.33
N ILE A 28 13.79 25.58 -12.42
CA ILE A 28 13.21 24.23 -12.38
C ILE A 28 14.22 23.23 -11.81
N ALA A 29 15.48 23.25 -12.27
CA ALA A 29 16.52 22.36 -11.76
C ALA A 29 16.76 22.56 -10.25
N TYR A 30 16.78 23.80 -9.78
CA TYR A 30 16.91 24.11 -8.35
C TYR A 30 15.71 23.58 -7.55
N LEU A 31 14.48 23.89 -7.98
CA LEU A 31 13.25 23.44 -7.33
C LEU A 31 13.19 21.91 -7.26
N CYS A 32 13.48 21.22 -8.37
CA CYS A 32 13.54 19.76 -8.41
C CYS A 32 14.54 19.20 -7.40
N SER A 33 15.74 19.79 -7.32
CA SER A 33 16.80 19.33 -6.42
C SER A 33 16.52 19.64 -4.95
N ARG A 34 15.85 20.77 -4.66
CA ARG A 34 15.40 21.13 -3.31
C ARG A 34 14.29 20.20 -2.81
N ASP A 35 13.32 19.92 -3.68
CA ASP A 35 12.03 19.33 -3.27
C ASP A 35 11.94 17.82 -3.43
N ASN A 36 12.88 17.19 -4.15
CA ASN A 36 12.82 15.76 -4.44
C ASN A 36 14.07 14.98 -4.07
N MET A 37 15.14 15.65 -3.62
CA MET A 37 16.37 14.97 -3.21
C MET A 37 16.32 14.62 -1.73
N ILE A 38 16.55 13.34 -1.40
CA ILE A 38 16.68 12.87 -0.02
C ILE A 38 18.16 12.86 0.33
N ARG A 39 18.54 13.65 1.35
CA ARG A 39 19.93 13.77 1.81
C ARG A 39 20.07 13.03 3.14
N TYR A 40 20.96 12.04 3.19
CA TYR A 40 21.21 11.25 4.38
C TYR A 40 22.69 10.90 4.50
N SER A 41 23.11 10.44 5.69
CA SER A 41 24.48 10.00 5.97
C SER A 41 24.46 8.67 6.73
N GLY A 42 25.13 7.66 6.18
CA GLY A 42 25.09 6.30 6.72
C GLY A 42 23.79 5.58 6.33
N GLU A 43 22.95 5.28 7.32
CA GLU A 43 21.62 4.70 7.11
C GLU A 43 20.57 5.80 6.95
N MET A 44 19.70 5.66 5.95
CA MET A 44 18.55 6.52 5.75
C MET A 44 17.50 6.27 6.84
N LYS A 45 16.88 7.34 7.31
CA LYS A 45 15.81 7.31 8.32
C LYS A 45 14.57 8.05 7.83
N ALA A 46 13.43 7.80 8.48
CA ALA A 46 12.17 8.46 8.13
C ALA A 46 12.26 9.99 8.31
N GLU A 47 13.09 10.46 9.25
CA GLU A 47 13.32 11.90 9.46
C GLU A 47 13.98 12.58 8.25
N ASP A 48 14.81 11.86 7.50
CA ASP A 48 15.49 12.39 6.29
C ASP A 48 14.50 12.64 5.14
N MET A 49 13.27 12.12 5.25
CA MET A 49 12.21 12.24 4.24
C MET A 49 11.13 13.25 4.63
N GLN A 50 11.17 13.83 5.84
CA GLN A 50 10.09 14.69 6.35
C GLN A 50 9.85 15.94 5.51
N HIS A 51 10.90 16.49 4.88
CA HIS A 51 10.75 17.64 3.98
C HIS A 51 9.91 17.31 2.73
N LEU A 52 9.80 16.03 2.35
CA LEU A 52 8.97 15.59 1.23
C LEU A 52 7.47 15.80 1.48
N PHE A 53 7.06 15.99 2.74
CA PHE A 53 5.68 16.23 3.14
C PHE A 53 5.42 17.70 3.51
N SER A 54 6.39 18.58 3.28
CA SER A 54 6.22 20.02 3.52
C SER A 54 5.20 20.61 2.55
N LYS A 55 4.32 21.50 3.05
CA LYS A 55 3.40 22.28 2.20
C LYS A 55 4.12 23.25 1.26
N SER A 56 5.38 23.56 1.51
CA SER A 56 6.22 24.42 0.67
C SER A 56 6.94 23.67 -0.45
N ARG A 57 6.80 22.34 -0.52
CA ARG A 57 7.43 21.50 -1.53
C ARG A 57 6.57 21.55 -2.80
N LEU A 58 7.20 21.73 -3.95
CA LEU A 58 6.50 21.52 -5.22
C LEU A 58 6.23 20.04 -5.45
N ILE A 59 4.97 19.71 -5.71
CA ILE A 59 4.58 18.35 -6.07
C ILE A 59 4.89 18.06 -7.54
N ARG A 60 4.75 16.79 -7.95
CA ARG A 60 5.08 16.36 -9.32
C ARG A 60 4.22 17.08 -10.37
N THR A 61 2.93 17.27 -10.13
CA THR A 61 2.00 17.90 -11.09
C THR A 61 2.34 19.38 -11.30
N GLU A 62 2.75 20.09 -10.26
CA GLU A 62 3.28 21.44 -10.34
C GLU A 62 4.60 21.49 -11.11
N THR A 63 5.57 20.63 -10.75
CA THR A 63 6.85 20.52 -11.47
C THR A 63 6.65 20.24 -12.96
N SER A 64 5.73 19.32 -13.28
CA SER A 64 5.38 18.98 -14.66
C SER A 64 4.71 20.15 -15.37
N THR A 65 3.90 20.94 -14.67
CA THR A 65 3.30 22.18 -15.19
C THR A 65 4.38 23.19 -15.58
N LEU A 66 5.38 23.41 -14.72
CA LEU A 66 6.49 24.32 -15.02
C LEU A 66 7.28 23.88 -16.26
N ILE A 67 7.62 22.58 -16.35
CA ILE A 67 8.31 22.02 -17.51
C ILE A 67 7.44 22.17 -18.77
N GLY A 68 6.15 21.87 -18.67
CA GLY A 68 5.19 22.00 -19.76
C GLY A 68 5.04 23.44 -20.26
N LEU A 69 5.01 24.42 -19.36
CA LEU A 69 4.95 25.84 -19.69
C LEU A 69 6.25 26.33 -20.33
N MET A 70 7.41 25.91 -19.82
CA MET A 70 8.71 26.23 -20.39
C MET A 70 8.82 25.72 -21.84
N LEU A 71 8.31 24.52 -22.13
CA LEU A 71 8.30 23.90 -23.46
C LEU A 71 7.40 24.60 -24.49
N LYS A 72 6.65 25.64 -24.11
CA LYS A 72 5.88 26.47 -25.06
C LYS A 72 6.78 27.43 -25.84
N ASN A 73 8.01 27.67 -25.38
CA ASN A 73 8.96 28.59 -25.97
C ASN A 73 10.33 27.94 -26.18
N PRO A 74 11.22 28.49 -27.02
CA PRO A 74 12.62 28.11 -27.05
C PRO A 74 13.27 28.26 -25.67
N ILE A 75 14.03 27.26 -25.24
CA ILE A 75 14.64 27.23 -23.91
C ILE A 75 15.98 27.97 -23.95
N ASP A 76 16.15 28.94 -23.07
CA ASP A 76 17.42 29.59 -22.78
C ASP A 76 18.11 28.91 -21.59
N TYR A 77 19.34 28.43 -21.81
CA TYR A 77 20.16 27.70 -20.84
C TYR A 77 21.24 28.56 -20.18
N THR A 78 21.15 29.88 -20.31
CA THR A 78 22.10 30.82 -19.69
C THR A 78 21.81 30.91 -18.20
N LEU A 79 22.83 30.72 -17.36
CA LEU A 79 22.70 30.85 -15.90
C LEU A 79 22.33 32.29 -15.52
N PRO A 80 21.16 32.53 -14.89
CA PRO A 80 20.81 33.85 -14.39
C PRO A 80 21.69 34.27 -13.20
N ALA A 81 21.82 35.58 -12.98
CA ALA A 81 22.41 36.08 -11.74
C ALA A 81 21.58 35.62 -10.52
N PRO A 82 22.21 35.33 -9.35
CA PRO A 82 21.49 34.80 -8.19
C PRO A 82 20.22 35.57 -7.78
N PRO A 83 20.19 36.92 -7.75
CA PRO A 83 18.96 37.65 -7.40
C PRO A 83 17.82 37.48 -8.42
N VAL A 84 18.15 37.21 -9.68
CA VAL A 84 17.15 36.94 -10.73
C VAL A 84 16.58 35.53 -10.54
N LEU A 85 17.44 34.56 -10.26
CA LEU A 85 17.04 33.17 -10.00
C LEU A 85 16.16 33.07 -8.74
N GLU A 86 16.53 33.76 -7.66
CA GLU A 86 15.75 33.85 -6.43
C GLU A 86 14.35 34.42 -6.71
N LYS A 87 14.27 35.51 -7.48
CA LYS A 87 12.99 36.07 -7.90
C LYS A 87 12.14 35.09 -8.73
N TYR A 88 12.74 34.28 -9.59
CA TYR A 88 12.01 33.24 -10.32
C TYR A 88 11.42 32.19 -9.40
N ILE A 89 12.17 31.76 -8.38
CA ILE A 89 11.73 30.77 -7.39
C ILE A 89 10.56 31.32 -6.58
N GLU A 90 10.73 32.50 -5.96
CA GLU A 90 9.69 33.13 -5.12
C GLU A 90 8.40 33.39 -5.91
N ALA A 91 8.51 33.90 -7.14
CA ALA A 91 7.34 34.15 -7.98
C ALA A 91 6.65 32.85 -8.40
N THR A 92 7.41 31.79 -8.66
CA THR A 92 6.85 30.47 -9.01
C THR A 92 6.03 29.91 -7.86
N GLU A 93 6.58 29.92 -6.64
CA GLU A 93 5.90 29.42 -5.44
C GLU A 93 4.64 30.23 -5.14
N ALA A 94 4.73 31.56 -5.19
CA ALA A 94 3.57 32.43 -4.94
C ALA A 94 2.44 32.22 -5.96
N LEU A 95 2.77 32.01 -7.24
CA LEU A 95 1.76 31.76 -8.29
C LEU A 95 1.11 30.39 -8.16
N LEU A 96 1.88 29.36 -7.81
CA LEU A 96 1.35 28.00 -7.57
C LEU A 96 0.47 27.94 -6.32
N GLU A 97 0.87 28.62 -5.24
CA GLU A 97 0.04 28.77 -4.04
C GLU A 97 -1.27 29.52 -4.33
N GLU A 98 -1.21 30.59 -5.15
CA GLU A 98 -2.40 31.33 -5.58
C GLU A 98 -3.33 30.47 -6.46
N ILE A 99 -2.77 29.61 -7.33
CA ILE A 99 -3.53 28.61 -8.09
C ILE A 99 -4.25 27.65 -7.14
N HIS A 100 -3.55 27.08 -6.14
CA HIS A 100 -4.15 26.13 -5.19
C HIS A 100 -5.33 26.75 -4.44
N HIS A 101 -5.15 27.98 -3.93
CA HIS A 101 -6.20 28.72 -3.24
C HIS A 101 -7.38 29.05 -4.15
N THR A 102 -7.13 29.42 -5.40
CA THR A 102 -8.19 29.71 -6.39
C THR A 102 -9.01 28.47 -6.72
N MET A 103 -8.36 27.33 -6.91
CA MET A 103 -9.03 26.05 -7.16
C MET A 103 -9.90 25.64 -5.97
N THR A 104 -9.36 25.75 -4.75
CA THR A 104 -10.10 25.46 -3.51
C THR A 104 -11.28 26.42 -3.30
N ALA A 105 -11.10 27.71 -3.58
CA ALA A 105 -12.18 28.70 -3.43
C ALA A 105 -13.32 28.48 -4.41
N SER A 106 -13.03 28.05 -5.65
CA SER A 106 -14.05 27.75 -6.66
C SER A 106 -15.04 26.68 -6.20
N PHE A 107 -14.56 25.65 -5.49
CA PHE A 107 -15.41 24.62 -4.87
C PHE A 107 -16.44 25.23 -3.90
N TRP A 108 -16.02 26.13 -3.02
CA TRP A 108 -16.91 26.72 -2.02
C TRP A 108 -17.91 27.74 -2.60
N GLN A 109 -17.57 28.37 -3.73
CA GLN A 109 -18.47 29.31 -4.41
C GLN A 109 -19.67 28.63 -5.06
N ASP A 110 -19.50 27.39 -5.52
CA ASP A 110 -20.55 26.61 -6.20
C ASP A 110 -21.50 25.86 -5.23
N ILE A 111 -21.23 25.90 -3.92
CA ILE A 111 -22.08 25.27 -2.90
C ILE A 111 -23.13 26.27 -2.43
N ASP A 112 -24.39 25.98 -2.71
CA ASP A 112 -25.53 26.68 -2.12
C ASP A 112 -25.59 26.40 -0.60
N PRO A 113 -25.41 27.41 0.27
CA PRO A 113 -25.42 27.23 1.71
C PRO A 113 -26.75 26.65 2.24
N ALA A 114 -27.87 26.87 1.52
CA ALA A 114 -29.17 26.32 1.89
C ALA A 114 -29.23 24.80 1.73
N LYS A 115 -28.46 24.24 0.80
CA LYS A 115 -28.39 22.78 0.55
C LYS A 115 -27.54 22.04 1.57
N ILE A 116 -26.63 22.72 2.25
CA ILE A 116 -25.75 22.12 3.28
C ILE A 116 -26.58 21.52 4.43
N ALA A 117 -27.77 22.08 4.70
CA ALA A 117 -28.66 21.59 5.74
C ALA A 117 -29.57 20.43 5.28
N GLU A 118 -29.56 20.06 3.99
CA GLU A 118 -30.42 18.98 3.46
C GLU A 118 -29.86 17.60 3.82
N PRO A 119 -30.69 16.68 4.38
CA PRO A 119 -30.26 15.32 4.66
C PRO A 119 -29.80 14.59 3.39
N GLY A 120 -28.54 14.13 3.37
CA GLY A 120 -27.96 13.40 2.24
C GLY A 120 -27.31 14.28 1.17
N PHE A 121 -27.25 15.60 1.34
CA PHE A 121 -26.44 16.47 0.49
C PHE A 121 -24.95 16.18 0.68
N ASN A 122 -24.26 15.90 -0.42
CA ASN A 122 -22.82 15.67 -0.43
C ASN A 122 -22.15 16.60 -1.44
N PRO A 123 -21.46 17.68 -0.99
CA PRO A 123 -20.86 18.67 -1.87
C PRO A 123 -19.68 18.11 -2.68
N PHE A 124 -19.11 16.97 -2.27
CA PHE A 124 -17.92 16.37 -2.86
C PHE A 124 -18.20 15.49 -4.09
N THR A 125 -19.44 15.49 -4.59
CA THR A 125 -19.87 14.67 -5.74
C THR A 125 -19.88 15.42 -7.08
N ASN A 126 -19.56 16.73 -7.06
CA ASN A 126 -19.43 17.59 -8.23
C ASN A 126 -17.97 17.57 -8.76
N GLY A 127 -17.78 17.59 -10.07
CA GLY A 127 -16.50 17.63 -10.75
C GLY A 127 -15.64 18.83 -10.37
N ALA A 128 -16.24 19.99 -10.04
CA ALA A 128 -15.51 21.12 -9.47
C ALA A 128 -14.79 20.77 -8.15
N ALA A 129 -15.45 19.98 -7.29
CA ALA A 129 -14.89 19.50 -6.03
C ALA A 129 -13.76 18.48 -6.21
N LEU A 130 -13.68 17.85 -7.39
CA LEU A 130 -12.70 16.81 -7.70
C LEU A 130 -11.45 17.35 -8.39
N ARG A 131 -11.47 18.59 -8.90
CA ARG A 131 -10.31 19.19 -9.58
C ARG A 131 -9.09 19.25 -8.67
N GLU A 132 -9.27 19.73 -7.43
CA GLU A 132 -8.19 19.86 -6.46
C GLU A 132 -7.64 18.49 -6.03
N PRO A 133 -8.45 17.52 -5.59
CA PRO A 133 -7.93 16.20 -5.24
C PRO A 133 -7.27 15.46 -6.42
N ILE A 134 -7.74 15.68 -7.66
CA ILE A 134 -7.14 15.07 -8.86
C ILE A 134 -5.76 15.68 -9.18
N PHE A 135 -5.57 16.98 -8.95
CA PHE A 135 -4.33 17.68 -9.27
C PHE A 135 -3.29 17.63 -8.14
N TYR A 136 -3.75 17.77 -6.89
CA TYR A 136 -2.91 17.86 -5.69
C TYR A 136 -2.87 16.56 -4.86
N GLY A 137 -3.66 15.54 -5.23
CA GLY A 137 -3.62 14.25 -4.56
C GLY A 137 -2.24 13.57 -4.68
N GLY A 138 -1.82 12.91 -3.61
CA GLY A 138 -0.53 12.22 -3.52
C GLY A 138 -0.34 11.10 -4.54
N GLU A 139 0.93 10.74 -4.79
CA GLU A 139 1.28 9.65 -5.68
C GLU A 139 1.04 8.27 -5.05
N SER A 140 0.26 7.40 -5.71
CA SER A 140 0.00 6.05 -5.19
C SER A 140 1.08 5.02 -5.52
N ALA A 141 2.18 5.43 -6.15
CA ALA A 141 3.20 4.54 -6.69
C ALA A 141 4.61 5.05 -6.43
N TYR A 142 5.52 4.14 -6.09
CA TYR A 142 6.95 4.46 -6.04
C TYR A 142 7.56 4.46 -7.45
N SER A 143 8.57 5.31 -7.67
CA SER A 143 9.27 5.43 -8.97
C SER A 143 9.79 4.08 -9.48
N PHE A 144 10.33 3.24 -8.60
CA PHE A 144 10.84 1.93 -8.96
C PHE A 144 9.75 0.94 -9.39
N GLN A 145 8.51 1.09 -8.93
CA GLN A 145 7.42 0.20 -9.31
C GLN A 145 7.07 0.39 -10.79
N TYR A 146 6.93 1.63 -11.25
CA TYR A 146 6.74 1.90 -12.68
C TYR A 146 7.85 1.28 -13.54
N ARG A 147 9.10 1.47 -13.13
CA ARG A 147 10.27 0.92 -13.81
C ARG A 147 10.25 -0.60 -13.85
N ASP A 148 10.01 -1.25 -12.71
CA ASP A 148 10.15 -2.69 -12.56
C ASP A 148 8.92 -3.48 -13.06
N PHE A 149 7.74 -2.85 -13.13
CA PHE A 149 6.54 -3.48 -13.67
C PHE A 149 6.46 -3.38 -15.20
N SER A 150 7.12 -2.39 -15.80
CA SER A 150 7.11 -2.16 -17.25
C SER A 150 7.50 -3.39 -18.07
N PRO A 151 8.56 -4.16 -17.72
CA PRO A 151 8.89 -5.38 -18.45
C PRO A 151 7.77 -6.42 -18.47
N ALA A 152 7.13 -6.68 -17.33
CA ALA A 152 6.01 -7.62 -17.25
C ALA A 152 4.78 -7.11 -18.02
N LYS A 153 4.49 -5.80 -17.90
CA LYS A 153 3.35 -5.16 -18.56
C LYS A 153 3.39 -5.25 -20.08
N TYR A 154 4.58 -5.12 -20.66
CA TYR A 154 4.75 -5.09 -22.12
C TYR A 154 5.47 -6.31 -22.70
N ALA A 155 5.65 -7.38 -21.92
CA ALA A 155 6.33 -8.61 -22.38
C ALA A 155 5.68 -9.20 -23.64
N ASN A 156 4.34 -9.20 -23.71
CA ASN A 156 3.60 -9.69 -24.88
C ASN A 156 3.61 -8.71 -26.07
N ASP A 157 4.05 -7.47 -25.85
CA ASP A 157 4.14 -6.40 -26.86
C ASP A 157 5.56 -6.18 -27.38
N ASP A 158 6.56 -6.89 -26.83
CA ASP A 158 7.95 -6.79 -27.25
C ASP A 158 8.18 -6.97 -28.77
N PRO A 159 7.51 -7.91 -29.46
CA PRO A 159 7.62 -8.01 -30.91
C PRO A 159 7.21 -6.71 -31.63
N TRP A 160 6.16 -6.04 -31.14
CA TRP A 160 5.73 -4.75 -31.69
C TRP A 160 6.74 -3.65 -31.37
N LEU A 161 7.26 -3.59 -30.14
CA LEU A 161 8.26 -2.61 -29.72
C LEU A 161 9.57 -2.75 -30.52
N LEU A 162 10.04 -3.98 -30.73
CA LEU A 162 11.23 -4.24 -31.54
C LEU A 162 11.03 -3.79 -33.00
N ALA A 163 9.88 -4.09 -33.59
CA ALA A 163 9.59 -3.71 -34.98
C ALA A 163 9.42 -2.20 -35.18
N ASN A 164 8.78 -1.50 -34.23
CA ASN A 164 8.39 -0.10 -34.40
C ASN A 164 9.31 0.92 -33.71
N LYS A 165 10.00 0.50 -32.64
CA LYS A 165 10.88 1.35 -31.83
C LYS A 165 12.34 0.90 -31.85
N GLY A 166 12.60 -0.35 -32.26
CA GLY A 166 13.97 -0.88 -32.40
C GLY A 166 14.63 -1.26 -31.09
N PHE A 167 13.84 -1.48 -30.03
CA PHE A 167 14.28 -1.97 -28.71
C PHE A 167 13.15 -2.76 -28.04
N SER A 168 13.49 -3.65 -27.10
CA SER A 168 12.52 -4.30 -26.21
C SER A 168 12.27 -3.47 -24.95
N VAL A 169 11.15 -3.72 -24.26
CA VAL A 169 10.83 -3.05 -23.00
C VAL A 169 11.90 -3.30 -21.93
N GLN A 170 12.50 -4.50 -21.90
CA GLN A 170 13.56 -4.82 -20.95
C GLN A 170 14.79 -3.93 -21.15
N VAL A 171 15.14 -3.63 -22.41
CA VAL A 171 16.25 -2.73 -22.72
C VAL A 171 15.89 -1.29 -22.36
N ALA A 172 14.67 -0.85 -22.67
CA ALA A 172 14.20 0.47 -22.27
C ALA A 172 14.26 0.68 -20.75
N ARG A 173 13.82 -0.33 -19.97
CA ARG A 173 13.94 -0.35 -18.52
C ARG A 173 15.38 -0.19 -18.03
N ASN A 174 16.32 -0.89 -18.67
CA ASN A 174 17.74 -0.83 -18.28
C ASN A 174 18.37 0.53 -18.59
N VAL A 175 18.02 1.14 -19.74
CA VAL A 175 18.46 2.52 -20.06
C VAL A 175 17.90 3.51 -19.05
N VAL A 176 16.61 3.43 -18.70
CA VAL A 176 15.99 4.31 -17.70
C VAL A 176 16.63 4.13 -16.31
N LEU A 177 16.95 2.90 -15.90
CA LEU A 177 17.72 2.66 -14.68
C LEU A 177 19.10 3.33 -14.74
N ALA A 178 19.82 3.19 -15.85
CA ALA A 178 21.12 3.81 -16.04
C ALA A 178 21.05 5.34 -15.95
N VAL A 179 20.02 5.96 -16.54
CA VAL A 179 19.75 7.39 -16.41
C VAL A 179 19.56 7.78 -14.94
N SER A 180 18.70 7.07 -14.21
CA SER A 180 18.44 7.33 -12.78
C SER A 180 19.74 7.33 -11.96
N ARG A 181 20.54 6.26 -12.08
CA ARG A 181 21.77 6.10 -11.29
C ARG A 181 22.87 7.07 -11.71
N LEU A 182 22.96 7.39 -13.01
CA LEU A 182 23.87 8.40 -13.52
C LEU A 182 23.53 9.79 -12.94
N GLN A 183 22.25 10.16 -12.90
CA GLN A 183 21.81 11.44 -12.33
C GLN A 183 22.07 11.53 -10.83
N ASP A 184 21.91 10.44 -10.07
CA ASP A 184 22.30 10.40 -8.65
C ASP A 184 23.80 10.71 -8.48
N GLU A 185 24.67 10.05 -9.25
CA GLU A 185 26.12 10.29 -9.20
C GLU A 185 26.50 11.71 -9.66
N LYS A 186 25.83 12.25 -10.68
CA LYS A 186 26.05 13.62 -11.14
C LYS A 186 25.61 14.62 -10.10
N SER A 187 24.46 14.43 -9.46
CA SER A 187 23.94 15.32 -8.41
C SER A 187 24.92 15.42 -7.24
N ILE A 188 25.47 14.29 -6.78
CA ILE A 188 26.49 14.27 -5.72
C ILE A 188 27.76 15.01 -6.16
N ARG A 189 28.24 14.79 -7.39
CA ARG A 189 29.43 15.48 -7.93
C ARG A 189 29.22 16.99 -8.04
N ILE A 190 28.08 17.44 -8.55
CA ILE A 190 27.73 18.85 -8.70
C ILE A 190 27.64 19.54 -7.33
N MET A 191 26.97 18.92 -6.36
CA MET A 191 26.92 19.45 -4.99
C MET A 191 28.29 19.59 -4.34
N ARG A 192 29.19 18.62 -4.54
CA ARG A 192 30.57 18.71 -4.02
C ARG A 192 31.37 19.80 -4.73
N ALA A 193 31.22 19.94 -6.04
CA ALA A 193 31.91 20.96 -6.82
C ALA A 193 31.49 22.38 -6.41
N MET A 194 30.20 22.62 -6.17
CA MET A 194 29.67 23.94 -5.78
C MET A 194 30.29 24.47 -4.49
N HIS A 195 30.58 23.60 -3.51
CA HIS A 195 31.23 24.04 -2.26
C HIS A 195 32.60 24.72 -2.47
N GLY A 196 33.27 24.48 -3.60
CA GLY A 196 34.56 25.06 -3.94
C GLY A 196 34.52 26.22 -4.95
N THR A 197 33.34 26.65 -5.40
CA THR A 197 33.18 27.68 -6.44
C THR A 197 32.40 28.89 -5.95
N PRO A 198 32.57 30.09 -6.57
CA PRO A 198 31.79 31.27 -6.22
C PRO A 198 30.28 31.02 -6.35
N GLN A 199 29.48 31.57 -5.44
CA GLN A 199 28.04 31.34 -5.36
C GLN A 199 27.31 31.76 -6.65
N GLU A 200 27.85 32.74 -7.38
CA GLU A 200 27.31 33.23 -8.66
C GLU A 200 27.37 32.18 -9.77
N THR A 201 28.14 31.10 -9.58
CA THR A 201 28.29 30.00 -10.53
C THR A 201 27.50 28.75 -10.14
N TRP A 202 26.81 28.78 -9.00
CA TRP A 202 26.10 27.62 -8.49
C TRP A 202 24.89 27.28 -9.36
N THR A 203 24.81 26.03 -9.79
CA THR A 203 23.66 25.53 -10.52
C THR A 203 23.52 24.01 -10.46
N PHE A 204 22.27 23.55 -10.43
CA PHE A 204 21.94 22.13 -10.45
C PHE A 204 21.68 21.59 -11.87
N LEU A 205 21.44 22.47 -12.85
CA LEU A 205 21.04 22.07 -14.21
C LEU A 205 22.00 21.07 -14.90
N PRO A 206 23.34 21.17 -14.76
CA PRO A 206 24.24 20.18 -15.35
C PRO A 206 24.09 18.76 -14.75
N GLY A 207 23.54 18.64 -13.53
CA GLY A 207 23.19 17.35 -12.93
C GLY A 207 22.00 16.67 -13.62
N ASN A 208 21.13 17.47 -14.25
CA ASN A 208 19.95 17.00 -14.99
C ASN A 208 20.24 16.65 -16.45
N ALA A 209 21.39 17.07 -17.01
CA ALA A 209 21.76 16.84 -18.39
C ALA A 209 22.71 15.63 -18.55
N PHE A 210 22.59 14.88 -19.64
CA PHE A 210 23.47 13.75 -19.97
C PHE A 210 23.49 13.44 -21.47
N SER A 211 24.60 12.88 -21.94
CA SER A 211 24.77 12.38 -23.30
C SER A 211 24.35 10.92 -23.43
N VAL A 212 24.11 10.48 -24.67
CA VAL A 212 23.95 9.07 -25.02
C VAL A 212 25.14 8.24 -24.56
N GLN A 213 26.36 8.75 -24.76
CA GLN A 213 27.59 8.04 -24.43
C GLN A 213 27.75 7.85 -22.92
N GLU A 214 27.45 8.87 -22.10
CA GLU A 214 27.50 8.73 -20.64
C GLU A 214 26.55 7.64 -20.15
N VAL A 215 25.32 7.58 -20.68
CA VAL A 215 24.33 6.56 -20.30
C VAL A 215 24.76 5.17 -20.80
N ALA A 216 25.30 5.09 -22.02
CA ALA A 216 25.80 3.85 -22.61
C ALA A 216 26.98 3.27 -21.82
N ASP A 217 27.96 4.11 -21.48
CA ASP A 217 29.13 3.72 -20.69
C ASP A 217 28.73 3.28 -19.30
N PHE A 218 27.83 4.03 -18.64
CA PHE A 218 27.34 3.73 -17.30
C PHE A 218 26.52 2.43 -17.25
N GLY A 219 25.59 2.27 -18.20
CA GLY A 219 24.70 1.11 -18.27
C GLY A 219 25.32 -0.12 -18.93
N HIS A 220 26.48 0.02 -19.57
CA HIS A 220 27.09 -0.98 -20.46
C HIS A 220 26.12 -1.43 -21.58
N ILE A 221 25.47 -0.47 -22.22
CA ILE A 221 24.47 -0.67 -23.28
C ILE A 221 25.00 -0.07 -24.59
N ASP A 222 24.70 -0.69 -25.73
CA ASP A 222 25.08 -0.14 -27.03
C ASP A 222 24.55 1.30 -27.22
N PRO A 223 25.42 2.28 -27.55
CA PRO A 223 25.03 3.68 -27.70
C PRO A 223 23.90 3.92 -28.71
N THR A 224 23.83 3.13 -29.78
CA THR A 224 22.77 3.23 -30.79
C THR A 224 21.42 2.84 -30.19
N ILE A 225 21.40 1.84 -29.32
CA ILE A 225 20.17 1.43 -28.63
C ILE A 225 19.78 2.46 -27.57
N VAL A 226 20.75 3.00 -26.82
CA VAL A 226 20.51 4.09 -25.86
C VAL A 226 19.86 5.29 -26.55
N ASP A 227 20.40 5.75 -27.69
CA ASP A 227 19.83 6.89 -28.42
C ASP A 227 18.39 6.61 -28.90
N LYS A 228 18.09 5.39 -29.38
CA LYS A 228 16.72 5.00 -29.75
C LYS A 228 15.76 5.08 -28.57
N VAL A 229 16.16 4.57 -27.40
CA VAL A 229 15.32 4.60 -26.19
C VAL A 229 15.12 6.05 -25.74
N LEU A 230 16.19 6.81 -25.55
CA LEU A 230 16.11 8.20 -25.09
C LEU A 230 15.29 9.06 -26.07
N SER A 231 15.49 8.88 -27.37
CA SER A 231 14.72 9.61 -28.39
C SER A 231 13.24 9.23 -28.40
N ALA A 232 12.87 7.99 -28.05
CA ALA A 232 11.46 7.58 -27.97
C ALA A 232 10.70 8.26 -26.82
N PHE A 233 11.40 8.69 -25.77
CA PHE A 233 10.84 9.42 -24.62
C PHE A 233 11.15 10.93 -24.66
N ALA A 234 11.73 11.42 -25.75
CA ALA A 234 12.06 12.82 -25.91
C ALA A 234 10.93 13.60 -26.59
N VAL A 235 10.73 14.85 -26.16
CA VAL A 235 9.84 15.79 -26.84
C VAL A 235 10.25 15.86 -28.31
N PRO A 236 9.32 15.63 -29.26
CA PRO A 236 9.65 15.62 -30.68
C PRO A 236 10.30 16.96 -31.10
N PRO A 237 11.33 16.94 -31.97
CA PRO A 237 11.95 18.18 -32.45
C PRO A 237 10.94 19.14 -33.07
N GLY A 238 10.92 20.38 -32.61
CA GLY A 238 9.99 21.42 -33.09
C GLY A 238 8.55 21.29 -32.54
N ALA A 239 8.25 20.29 -31.72
CA ALA A 239 6.99 20.27 -30.99
C ALA A 239 7.04 21.27 -29.84
N HIS A 240 6.13 22.24 -29.89
CA HIS A 240 5.88 23.17 -28.80
C HIS A 240 4.62 22.73 -28.06
N ASN A 241 4.59 22.85 -26.74
CA ASN A 241 3.48 22.40 -25.91
C ASN A 241 2.25 23.33 -25.99
N GLU A 242 1.90 23.80 -27.20
CA GLU A 242 0.92 24.86 -27.47
C GLU A 242 -0.50 24.51 -27.03
N GLN A 243 -0.82 23.22 -26.96
CA GLN A 243 -2.12 22.71 -26.51
C GLN A 243 -2.30 22.79 -24.98
N PHE A 244 -1.22 23.00 -24.22
CA PHE A 244 -1.26 23.15 -22.76
C PHE A 244 -1.65 24.59 -22.38
N LYS A 245 -2.96 24.81 -22.23
CA LYS A 245 -3.58 26.13 -21.98
C LYS A 245 -4.20 26.25 -20.58
N ALA A 246 -4.43 25.13 -19.91
CA ALA A 246 -4.88 25.03 -18.53
C ALA A 246 -4.25 23.80 -17.84
N LEU A 247 -4.30 23.75 -16.51
CA LEU A 247 -3.63 22.72 -15.68
C LEU A 247 -4.00 21.27 -16.03
N HIS A 248 -5.24 21.04 -16.47
CA HIS A 248 -5.75 19.70 -16.79
C HIS A 248 -5.64 19.35 -18.28
N ASP A 249 -5.04 20.22 -19.09
CA ASP A 249 -4.79 19.93 -20.50
C ASP A 249 -3.70 18.86 -20.65
N PHE A 250 -3.64 18.25 -21.84
CA PHE A 250 -2.53 17.38 -22.18
C PHE A 250 -1.22 18.18 -22.16
N ASN A 251 -0.29 17.71 -21.34
CA ASN A 251 1.06 18.25 -21.23
C ASN A 251 2.05 17.24 -21.84
N VAL A 252 2.74 17.64 -22.91
CA VAL A 252 3.70 16.76 -23.61
C VAL A 252 4.81 16.25 -22.69
N ALA A 253 5.20 17.03 -21.67
CA ALA A 253 6.23 16.66 -20.70
C ALA A 253 5.90 15.37 -19.94
N ASN A 254 4.61 15.05 -19.76
CA ASN A 254 4.18 13.83 -19.06
C ASN A 254 4.37 12.57 -19.93
N ALA A 255 4.24 12.69 -21.25
CA ALA A 255 4.38 11.57 -22.18
C ALA A 255 5.81 11.44 -22.74
N SER A 256 6.55 12.55 -22.76
CA SER A 256 7.90 12.64 -23.33
C SER A 256 8.76 13.58 -22.47
N PRO A 257 9.25 13.11 -21.31
CA PRO A 257 9.89 13.95 -20.30
C PRO A 257 11.32 14.37 -20.65
N LEU A 258 11.95 13.75 -21.66
CA LEU A 258 13.30 14.11 -22.08
C LEU A 258 13.29 15.29 -23.05
N ILE A 259 14.19 16.24 -22.86
CA ILE A 259 14.34 17.41 -23.73
C ILE A 259 15.68 17.32 -24.43
N ARG A 260 15.69 17.40 -25.76
CA ARG A 260 16.94 17.42 -26.54
C ARG A 260 17.54 18.84 -26.52
N MET A 261 18.75 18.96 -26.01
CA MET A 261 19.50 20.21 -25.92
C MET A 261 20.20 20.54 -27.25
N PRO A 262 20.59 21.81 -27.50
CA PRO A 262 21.25 22.24 -28.73
C PRO A 262 22.59 21.53 -29.02
N ASP A 263 23.29 21.11 -27.97
CA ASP A 263 24.55 20.36 -28.05
C ASP A 263 24.35 18.85 -28.32
N GLY A 264 23.11 18.40 -28.44
CA GLY A 264 22.74 17.00 -28.67
C GLY A 264 22.52 16.18 -27.40
N ASN A 265 22.78 16.75 -26.21
CA ASN A 265 22.50 16.08 -24.93
C ASN A 265 20.99 16.00 -24.64
N PHE A 266 20.64 15.17 -23.67
CA PHE A 266 19.29 15.09 -23.12
C PHE A 266 19.25 15.75 -21.75
N LEU A 267 18.14 16.44 -21.47
CA LEU A 267 17.83 17.05 -20.19
C LEU A 267 16.61 16.35 -19.58
N LEU A 268 16.74 15.93 -18.31
CA LEU A 268 15.67 15.35 -17.50
C LEU A 268 15.65 16.00 -16.12
N PHE A 269 14.60 16.75 -15.83
CA PHE A 269 14.48 17.43 -14.53
C PHE A 269 14.12 16.49 -13.38
N HIS A 270 13.29 15.47 -13.64
CA HIS A 270 12.75 14.62 -12.59
C HIS A 270 12.59 13.18 -13.05
N ILE A 271 13.31 12.25 -12.41
CA ILE A 271 13.36 10.84 -12.83
C ILE A 271 12.01 10.14 -12.77
N TYR A 272 11.11 10.54 -11.86
CA TYR A 272 9.78 9.94 -11.74
C TYR A 272 9.00 10.07 -13.05
N SER A 273 9.09 11.22 -13.72
CA SER A 273 8.41 11.44 -15.00
C SER A 273 8.87 10.45 -16.09
N LEU A 274 10.14 10.07 -16.10
CA LEU A 274 10.68 9.11 -17.08
C LEU A 274 10.26 7.67 -16.78
N VAL A 275 10.26 7.25 -15.51
CA VAL A 275 9.79 5.89 -15.17
C VAL A 275 8.28 5.75 -15.36
N GLU A 276 7.51 6.80 -15.06
CA GLU A 276 6.08 6.83 -15.37
C GLU A 276 5.86 6.78 -16.88
N ALA A 277 6.57 7.61 -17.67
CA ALA A 277 6.51 7.55 -19.13
C ALA A 277 6.91 6.17 -19.68
N LEU A 278 7.89 5.49 -19.10
CA LEU A 278 8.25 4.11 -19.45
C LEU A 278 7.08 3.14 -19.24
N TYR A 279 6.36 3.29 -18.13
CA TYR A 279 5.18 2.47 -17.84
C TYR A 279 3.97 2.83 -18.69
N GLU A 280 3.92 4.06 -19.20
CA GLU A 280 2.71 4.68 -19.75
C GLU A 280 2.71 4.87 -21.27
N ALA A 281 3.75 5.52 -21.79
CA ALA A 281 3.85 5.91 -23.18
C ALA A 281 3.74 4.73 -24.19
N PRO A 282 4.29 3.53 -23.93
CA PRO A 282 4.19 2.42 -24.88
C PRO A 282 2.75 2.05 -25.23
N PHE A 283 1.83 2.10 -24.26
CA PHE A 283 0.41 1.86 -24.51
C PHE A 283 -0.17 2.87 -25.52
N TYR A 284 0.19 4.15 -25.42
CA TYR A 284 -0.28 5.18 -26.35
C TYR A 284 0.35 5.05 -27.74
N TRP A 285 1.61 4.64 -27.83
CA TRP A 285 2.25 4.36 -29.12
C TRP A 285 1.52 3.25 -29.87
N MET A 286 1.18 2.17 -29.17
CA MET A 286 0.41 1.05 -29.71
C MET A 286 -1.06 1.42 -29.95
N GLY A 287 -1.63 2.29 -29.11
CA GLY A 287 -3.00 2.79 -29.29
C GLY A 287 -3.18 3.64 -30.55
N ALA A 288 -2.11 4.28 -31.04
CA ALA A 288 -2.11 4.98 -32.33
C ALA A 288 -2.06 4.01 -33.53
N ASP A 289 -1.60 2.77 -33.33
CA ASP A 289 -1.62 1.72 -34.33
C ASP A 289 -2.98 1.01 -34.35
N LYS A 290 -3.83 1.40 -35.31
CA LYS A 290 -5.18 0.85 -35.46
C LYS A 290 -5.21 -0.66 -35.70
N ALA A 291 -4.14 -1.25 -36.23
CA ALA A 291 -4.08 -2.70 -36.47
C ALA A 291 -3.71 -3.48 -35.21
N TYR A 292 -3.07 -2.84 -34.22
CA TYR A 292 -2.55 -3.48 -33.03
C TYR A 292 -3.28 -3.10 -31.73
N VAL A 293 -4.01 -1.99 -31.70
CA VAL A 293 -4.66 -1.46 -30.48
C VAL A 293 -5.52 -2.49 -29.73
N SER A 294 -6.25 -3.36 -30.43
CA SER A 294 -7.05 -4.41 -29.78
C SER A 294 -6.18 -5.42 -29.03
N THR A 295 -5.04 -5.80 -29.62
CA THR A 295 -4.05 -6.70 -29.00
C THR A 295 -3.40 -6.05 -27.79
N ALA A 296 -2.99 -4.78 -27.90
CA ALA A 296 -2.42 -4.03 -26.78
C ALA A 296 -3.41 -3.90 -25.60
N MET A 297 -4.70 -3.67 -25.88
CA MET A 297 -5.74 -3.63 -24.85
C MET A 297 -5.90 -4.99 -24.15
N GLN A 298 -5.89 -6.09 -24.91
CA GLN A 298 -5.96 -7.45 -24.36
C GLN A 298 -4.73 -7.76 -23.50
N ASN A 299 -3.52 -7.48 -24.00
CA ASN A 299 -2.27 -7.72 -23.28
C ASN A 299 -2.21 -6.97 -21.94
N ARG A 300 -2.71 -5.73 -21.90
CA ARG A 300 -2.80 -4.95 -20.66
C ARG A 300 -3.77 -5.57 -19.64
N GLY A 301 -4.88 -6.15 -20.08
CA GLY A 301 -5.78 -6.93 -19.22
C GLY A 301 -5.06 -8.14 -18.61
N VAL A 302 -4.42 -8.94 -19.47
CA VAL A 302 -3.63 -10.12 -19.09
C VAL A 302 -2.55 -9.77 -18.07
N PHE A 303 -1.82 -8.67 -18.25
CA PHE A 303 -0.83 -8.19 -17.27
C PHE A 303 -1.46 -7.99 -15.89
N THR A 304 -2.62 -7.34 -15.80
CA THR A 304 -3.23 -6.95 -14.53
C THR A 304 -3.66 -8.19 -13.73
N GLU A 305 -4.25 -9.16 -14.42
CA GLU A 305 -4.65 -10.46 -13.85
C GLU A 305 -3.43 -11.26 -13.39
N GLN A 306 -2.42 -11.41 -14.26
CA GLN A 306 -1.19 -12.15 -13.95
C GLN A 306 -0.43 -11.50 -12.80
N PHE A 307 -0.34 -10.18 -12.77
CA PHE A 307 0.29 -9.43 -11.68
C PHE A 307 -0.39 -9.73 -10.35
N ALA A 308 -1.72 -9.70 -10.30
CA ALA A 308 -2.49 -10.02 -9.10
C ALA A 308 -2.21 -11.45 -8.62
N VAL A 309 -2.23 -12.43 -9.53
CA VAL A 309 -1.94 -13.84 -9.22
C VAL A 309 -0.54 -13.98 -8.64
N GLU A 310 0.47 -13.39 -9.28
CA GLU A 310 1.86 -13.47 -8.82
C GLU A 310 2.05 -12.85 -7.44
N ARG A 311 1.51 -11.65 -7.21
CA ARG A 311 1.58 -10.96 -5.91
C ARG A 311 0.90 -11.78 -4.81
N LEU A 312 -0.33 -12.26 -5.06
CA LEU A 312 -1.08 -13.02 -4.07
C LEU A 312 -0.45 -14.38 -3.78
N ARG A 313 0.17 -15.04 -4.77
CA ARG A 313 0.90 -16.31 -4.57
C ARG A 313 2.11 -16.15 -3.65
N GLN A 314 2.76 -14.99 -3.63
CA GLN A 314 3.86 -14.72 -2.70
C GLN A 314 3.40 -14.74 -1.23
N VAL A 315 2.14 -14.41 -0.97
CA VAL A 315 1.55 -14.39 0.37
C VAL A 315 0.88 -15.74 0.69
N PHE A 316 -0.02 -16.19 -0.18
CA PHE A 316 -0.93 -17.31 0.09
C PHE A 316 -0.44 -18.67 -0.40
N GLY A 317 0.63 -18.73 -1.21
CA GLY A 317 1.05 -19.97 -1.87
C GLY A 317 0.26 -20.25 -3.15
N SER A 318 0.80 -21.13 -4.01
CA SER A 318 0.21 -21.41 -5.32
C SER A 318 -1.05 -22.27 -5.24
N GLU A 319 -1.15 -23.08 -4.19
CA GLU A 319 -2.27 -23.98 -3.89
C GLU A 319 -3.53 -23.24 -3.46
N ASN A 320 -3.39 -22.03 -2.92
CA ASN A 320 -4.49 -21.23 -2.38
C ASN A 320 -4.93 -20.11 -3.34
N VAL A 321 -4.21 -19.88 -4.44
CA VAL A 321 -4.48 -18.80 -5.41
C VAL A 321 -4.82 -19.39 -6.77
N LEU A 322 -6.08 -19.25 -7.12
CA LEU A 322 -6.71 -19.79 -8.32
C LEU A 322 -7.04 -18.64 -9.27
N ALA A 323 -6.82 -18.83 -10.57
CA ALA A 323 -7.05 -17.82 -11.59
C ALA A 323 -8.10 -18.28 -12.60
N ASN A 324 -8.86 -17.35 -13.16
CA ASN A 324 -9.87 -17.56 -14.20
C ASN A 324 -10.86 -18.66 -13.82
N ILE A 325 -11.62 -18.39 -12.74
CA ILE A 325 -12.56 -19.34 -12.15
C ILE A 325 -13.97 -19.06 -12.64
N ASP A 326 -14.55 -20.04 -13.31
CA ASP A 326 -15.92 -19.98 -13.80
C ASP A 326 -16.91 -20.47 -12.75
N ILE A 327 -18.01 -19.74 -12.60
CA ILE A 327 -19.14 -20.11 -11.74
C ILE A 327 -20.30 -20.60 -12.59
N TYR A 328 -20.77 -21.82 -12.33
CA TYR A 328 -21.87 -22.47 -13.05
C TYR A 328 -23.06 -22.72 -12.13
N GLU A 329 -24.28 -22.51 -12.65
CA GLU A 329 -25.53 -22.99 -12.01
C GLU A 329 -25.76 -24.48 -12.31
N SER A 330 -25.50 -24.85 -13.56
CA SER A 330 -25.61 -26.19 -14.09
C SER A 330 -24.52 -26.40 -15.14
N LYS A 331 -24.36 -27.63 -15.65
CA LYS A 331 -23.25 -28.00 -16.54
C LYS A 331 -23.06 -27.05 -17.73
N ASP A 332 -24.14 -26.48 -18.26
CA ASP A 332 -24.15 -25.69 -19.49
C ASP A 332 -24.46 -24.19 -19.27
N THR A 333 -24.69 -23.76 -18.02
CA THR A 333 -25.06 -22.36 -17.70
C THR A 333 -23.98 -21.69 -16.85
N LYS A 334 -23.05 -20.99 -17.51
CA LYS A 334 -22.06 -20.10 -16.84
C LYS A 334 -22.77 -18.83 -16.36
N LEU A 335 -22.63 -18.53 -15.07
CA LEU A 335 -23.24 -17.36 -14.43
C LEU A 335 -22.29 -16.16 -14.35
N ALA A 336 -21.03 -16.43 -14.02
CA ALA A 336 -20.01 -15.42 -13.76
C ALA A 336 -18.60 -16.01 -13.87
N GLU A 337 -17.60 -15.14 -13.77
CA GLU A 337 -16.18 -15.46 -13.82
C GLU A 337 -15.43 -14.61 -12.79
N ILE A 338 -14.49 -15.23 -12.10
CA ILE A 338 -13.59 -14.62 -11.12
C ILE A 338 -12.18 -14.62 -11.70
N ASP A 339 -11.58 -13.43 -11.85
CA ASP A 339 -10.22 -13.31 -12.37
C ASP A 339 -9.22 -13.97 -11.40
N VAL A 340 -9.30 -13.66 -10.10
CA VAL A 340 -8.48 -14.31 -9.06
C VAL A 340 -9.32 -14.65 -7.83
N LEU A 341 -9.29 -15.93 -7.44
CA LEU A 341 -9.90 -16.46 -6.22
C LEU A 341 -8.81 -16.93 -5.27
N VAL A 342 -8.78 -16.39 -4.05
CA VAL A 342 -7.92 -16.87 -2.98
C VAL A 342 -8.76 -17.57 -1.92
N LEU A 343 -8.34 -18.76 -1.51
CA LEU A 343 -8.98 -19.55 -0.45
C LEU A 343 -7.99 -19.77 0.69
N PHE A 344 -8.30 -19.30 1.90
CA PHE A 344 -7.40 -19.47 3.04
C PHE A 344 -8.19 -19.71 4.33
N GLY A 345 -8.14 -20.94 4.85
CA GLY A 345 -8.96 -21.37 5.98
C GLY A 345 -10.45 -21.23 5.65
N ASN A 346 -11.17 -20.43 6.44
CA ASN A 346 -12.59 -20.09 6.25
C ASN A 346 -12.79 -18.69 5.67
N ARG A 347 -11.79 -18.16 4.94
CA ARG A 347 -11.82 -16.86 4.25
C ARG A 347 -11.65 -17.05 2.75
N ALA A 348 -12.32 -16.21 1.96
CA ALA A 348 -12.13 -16.12 0.52
C ALA A 348 -11.85 -14.68 0.09
N LEU A 349 -11.05 -14.49 -0.95
CA LEU A 349 -10.90 -13.21 -1.65
C LEU A 349 -11.36 -13.40 -3.09
N VAL A 350 -12.30 -12.57 -3.52
CA VAL A 350 -12.80 -12.53 -4.90
C VAL A 350 -12.30 -11.23 -5.51
N LEU A 351 -11.30 -11.35 -6.38
CA LEU A 351 -10.66 -10.21 -7.03
C LEU A 351 -11.08 -10.13 -8.50
N GLN A 352 -11.45 -8.92 -8.92
CA GLN A 352 -11.66 -8.54 -10.32
C GLN A 352 -10.63 -7.49 -10.71
N ALA A 353 -9.93 -7.75 -11.82
CA ALA A 353 -8.90 -6.87 -12.37
C ALA A 353 -9.50 -6.02 -13.50
N LYS A 354 -9.10 -4.75 -13.57
CA LYS A 354 -9.48 -3.82 -14.65
C LYS A 354 -8.28 -2.99 -15.09
N SER A 355 -8.27 -2.66 -16.37
CA SER A 355 -7.19 -1.91 -17.01
C SER A 355 -7.63 -0.55 -17.58
N LYS A 356 -8.72 0.02 -17.06
CA LYS A 356 -9.29 1.28 -17.55
C LYS A 356 -8.87 2.48 -16.69
N ARG A 357 -8.83 3.68 -17.29
CA ARG A 357 -8.44 4.96 -16.64
C ARG A 357 -9.44 6.08 -16.88
N LEU A 358 -9.29 7.14 -16.09
CA LEU A 358 -9.90 8.45 -16.34
C LEU A 358 -9.42 9.07 -17.66
N THR A 359 -10.37 9.60 -18.41
CA THR A 359 -10.14 10.43 -19.60
C THR A 359 -9.65 11.83 -19.23
N LEU A 360 -9.06 12.55 -20.20
CA LEU A 360 -8.65 13.95 -20.01
C LEU A 360 -9.84 14.86 -19.63
N GLU A 361 -11.01 14.62 -20.23
CA GLU A 361 -12.22 15.38 -19.90
C GLU A 361 -12.68 15.17 -18.46
N ALA A 362 -12.55 13.95 -17.92
CA ALA A 362 -12.83 13.70 -16.52
C ALA A 362 -11.87 14.47 -15.60
N ARG A 363 -10.58 14.56 -15.96
CA ARG A 363 -9.59 15.35 -15.20
C ARG A 363 -9.87 16.86 -15.21
N ARG A 364 -10.54 17.38 -16.25
CA ARG A 364 -10.99 18.77 -16.34
C ARG A 364 -12.20 19.10 -15.45
N GLY A 365 -12.71 18.14 -14.68
CA GLY A 365 -13.88 18.34 -13.82
C GLY A 365 -15.21 18.11 -14.53
N ASN A 366 -15.24 17.43 -15.69
CA ASN A 366 -16.50 17.11 -16.36
C ASN A 366 -17.25 15.99 -15.61
N ASP A 367 -18.32 16.37 -14.91
CA ASP A 367 -19.17 15.48 -14.11
C ASP A 367 -19.59 14.18 -14.82
N LEU A 368 -20.06 14.28 -16.06
CA LEU A 368 -20.59 13.14 -16.80
C LEU A 368 -19.47 12.16 -17.13
N GLN A 369 -18.31 12.67 -17.55
CA GLN A 369 -17.15 11.84 -17.86
C GLN A 369 -16.52 11.23 -16.61
N ILE A 370 -16.44 11.97 -15.49
CA ILE A 370 -15.98 11.42 -14.21
C ILE A 370 -16.86 10.24 -13.80
N LYS A 371 -18.19 10.41 -13.81
CA LYS A 371 -19.14 9.36 -13.41
C LYS A 371 -19.10 8.16 -14.36
N ASP A 372 -19.01 8.39 -15.66
CA ASP A 372 -18.93 7.33 -16.67
C ASP A 372 -17.61 6.54 -16.56
N ASP A 373 -16.47 7.24 -16.43
CA ASP A 373 -15.15 6.61 -16.28
C ASP A 373 -15.04 5.87 -14.95
N PHE A 374 -15.52 6.45 -13.84
CA PHE A 374 -15.58 5.78 -12.54
C PHE A 374 -16.44 4.52 -12.61
N LYS A 375 -17.63 4.61 -13.21
CA LYS A 375 -18.52 3.46 -13.36
C LYS A 375 -17.83 2.33 -14.10
N LYS A 376 -17.28 2.63 -15.28
CA LYS A 376 -16.66 1.64 -16.17
C LYS A 376 -15.35 1.07 -15.63
N SER A 377 -14.65 1.81 -14.77
CA SER A 377 -13.36 1.38 -14.22
C SER A 377 -13.48 0.67 -12.87
N ILE A 378 -14.45 1.08 -12.04
CA ILE A 378 -14.53 0.70 -10.63
C ILE A 378 -15.89 0.06 -10.29
N GLN A 379 -17.02 0.76 -10.52
CA GLN A 379 -18.34 0.26 -10.13
C GLN A 379 -18.67 -1.09 -10.79
N ASP A 380 -18.50 -1.21 -12.11
CA ASP A 380 -18.83 -2.43 -12.84
C ASP A 380 -17.96 -3.62 -12.37
N SER A 381 -16.70 -3.36 -12.00
CA SER A 381 -15.79 -4.37 -11.42
C SER A 381 -16.24 -4.82 -10.03
N SER A 382 -16.67 -3.87 -9.21
CA SER A 382 -17.20 -4.11 -7.88
C SER A 382 -18.48 -4.93 -7.92
N ASP A 383 -19.41 -4.58 -8.81
CA ASP A 383 -20.65 -5.31 -9.01
C ASP A 383 -20.39 -6.74 -9.49
N GLN A 384 -19.41 -6.93 -10.38
CA GLN A 384 -18.99 -8.24 -10.86
C GLN A 384 -18.40 -9.10 -9.73
N ALA A 385 -17.49 -8.54 -8.94
CA ALA A 385 -16.86 -9.23 -7.80
C ALA A 385 -17.90 -9.59 -6.73
N TYR A 386 -18.79 -8.65 -6.39
CA TYR A 386 -19.89 -8.88 -5.45
C TYR A 386 -20.85 -9.95 -5.94
N ARG A 387 -21.23 -9.94 -7.22
CA ARG A 387 -22.08 -11.00 -7.81
C ARG A 387 -21.45 -12.38 -7.64
N CYS A 388 -20.15 -12.50 -7.86
CA CYS A 388 -19.43 -13.76 -7.65
C CYS A 388 -19.45 -14.18 -6.17
N ALA A 389 -19.17 -13.25 -5.26
CA ALA A 389 -19.21 -13.49 -3.82
C ALA A 389 -20.60 -13.97 -3.35
N LYS A 390 -21.66 -13.37 -3.88
CA LYS A 390 -23.05 -13.76 -3.58
C LYS A 390 -23.37 -15.19 -4.05
N LEU A 391 -22.93 -15.55 -5.26
CA LEU A 391 -23.12 -16.92 -5.77
C LEU A 391 -22.37 -17.97 -4.90
N ILE A 392 -21.20 -17.61 -4.37
CA ILE A 392 -20.44 -18.43 -3.42
C ILE A 392 -21.19 -18.55 -2.09
N GLU A 393 -21.68 -17.43 -1.53
CA GLU A 393 -22.44 -17.39 -0.27
C GLU A 393 -23.71 -18.25 -0.33
N GLU A 394 -24.45 -18.20 -1.45
CA GLU A 394 -25.68 -18.98 -1.65
C GLU A 394 -25.46 -20.49 -1.76
N GLY A 395 -24.23 -20.94 -2.08
CA GLY A 395 -23.83 -22.35 -2.09
C GLY A 395 -24.49 -23.22 -3.18
N LYS A 396 -25.18 -22.62 -4.16
CA LYS A 396 -25.92 -23.33 -5.24
C LYS A 396 -25.15 -23.41 -6.55
N CYS A 397 -23.85 -23.11 -6.54
CA CYS A 397 -23.03 -23.09 -7.74
C CYS A 397 -21.88 -24.10 -7.69
N THR A 398 -21.39 -24.46 -8.87
CA THR A 398 -20.13 -25.21 -9.02
C THR A 398 -19.08 -24.32 -9.63
N LEU A 399 -17.88 -24.30 -9.02
CA LEU A 399 -16.75 -23.55 -9.53
C LEU A 399 -15.83 -24.46 -10.34
N LYS A 400 -15.31 -23.95 -11.45
CA LYS A 400 -14.32 -24.67 -12.26
C LYS A 400 -13.12 -23.79 -12.58
N ASP A 401 -11.93 -24.39 -12.57
CA ASP A 401 -10.72 -23.73 -13.05
C ASP A 401 -10.69 -23.62 -14.58
N ALA A 402 -9.69 -22.93 -15.12
CA ALA A 402 -9.49 -22.76 -16.56
C ALA A 402 -9.30 -24.10 -17.32
N ALA A 403 -8.92 -25.19 -16.64
CA ALA A 403 -8.81 -26.52 -17.21
C ALA A 403 -10.12 -27.34 -17.11
N GLY A 404 -11.15 -26.79 -16.47
CA GLY A 404 -12.45 -27.41 -16.26
C GLY A 404 -12.54 -28.30 -15.02
N ASN A 405 -11.52 -28.34 -14.16
CA ASN A 405 -11.53 -29.10 -12.92
C ASN A 405 -12.42 -28.40 -11.88
N ALA A 406 -13.14 -29.18 -11.09
CA ALA A 406 -13.97 -28.64 -10.02
C ALA A 406 -13.11 -28.03 -8.90
N VAL A 407 -13.44 -26.80 -8.50
CA VAL A 407 -12.83 -26.12 -7.37
C VAL A 407 -13.69 -26.37 -6.13
N THR A 408 -13.08 -26.91 -5.08
CA THR A 408 -13.77 -27.19 -3.81
C THR A 408 -13.64 -25.98 -2.89
N LEU A 409 -14.78 -25.43 -2.47
CA LEU A 409 -14.82 -24.34 -1.50
C LEU A 409 -14.69 -24.88 -0.06
N PRO A 410 -14.02 -24.15 0.85
CA PRO A 410 -14.04 -24.47 2.27
C PRO A 410 -15.48 -24.46 2.82
N THR A 411 -15.79 -25.42 3.70
CA THR A 411 -17.08 -25.43 4.41
C THR A 411 -17.14 -24.29 5.42
N GLY A 412 -18.24 -23.54 5.44
CA GLY A 412 -18.47 -22.51 6.45
C GLY A 412 -17.56 -21.28 6.30
N LEU A 413 -17.46 -20.74 5.08
CA LEU A 413 -16.81 -19.45 4.85
C LEU A 413 -17.44 -18.38 5.75
N LYS A 414 -16.61 -17.75 6.59
CA LYS A 414 -17.06 -16.67 7.49
C LYS A 414 -16.96 -15.30 6.84
N ARG A 415 -16.05 -15.13 5.88
CA ARG A 415 -15.87 -13.87 5.17
C ARG A 415 -15.43 -14.09 3.73
N ILE A 416 -16.01 -13.31 2.82
CA ILE A 416 -15.65 -13.21 1.41
C ILE A 416 -15.29 -11.74 1.16
N TYR A 417 -14.01 -11.47 0.89
CA TYR A 417 -13.52 -10.14 0.61
C TYR A 417 -13.66 -9.83 -0.88
N VAL A 418 -14.33 -8.72 -1.19
CA VAL A 418 -14.53 -8.24 -2.57
C VAL A 418 -13.41 -7.27 -2.90
N ILE A 419 -12.60 -7.57 -3.92
CA ILE A 419 -11.44 -6.73 -4.32
C ILE A 419 -11.58 -6.29 -5.77
N CYS A 420 -11.38 -5.00 -6.02
CA CYS A 420 -11.27 -4.41 -7.35
C CYS A 420 -9.85 -3.88 -7.54
N LEU A 421 -9.12 -4.45 -8.49
CA LEU A 421 -7.74 -4.08 -8.78
C LEU A 421 -7.65 -3.30 -10.09
N ILE A 422 -6.99 -2.15 -10.08
CA ILE A 422 -6.77 -1.32 -11.27
C ILE A 422 -5.29 -1.37 -11.70
N SER A 423 -5.05 -1.47 -13.01
CA SER A 423 -3.70 -1.63 -13.57
C SER A 423 -2.78 -0.41 -13.49
N ASP A 424 -3.32 0.78 -13.19
CA ASP A 424 -2.53 2.01 -13.20
C ASP A 424 -3.03 2.99 -12.15
N HIS A 425 -2.23 4.03 -11.94
CA HIS A 425 -2.55 5.12 -11.04
C HIS A 425 -3.84 5.80 -11.49
N TYR A 426 -4.81 5.82 -10.58
CA TYR A 426 -6.09 6.48 -10.75
C TYR A 426 -6.12 7.69 -9.81
N PRO A 427 -6.07 8.93 -10.34
CA PRO A 427 -6.03 10.13 -9.51
C PRO A 427 -7.20 10.22 -8.53
N ALA A 428 -6.91 10.54 -7.27
CA ALA A 428 -7.90 10.65 -6.20
C ALA A 428 -8.80 9.39 -6.03
N LEU A 429 -8.25 8.19 -6.24
CA LEU A 429 -9.00 6.93 -6.18
C LEU A 429 -9.75 6.75 -4.85
N SER A 430 -9.06 6.88 -3.72
CA SER A 430 -9.64 6.73 -2.39
C SER A 430 -10.79 7.71 -2.15
N PHE A 431 -10.60 8.95 -2.58
CA PHE A 431 -11.62 9.99 -2.47
C PHE A 431 -12.83 9.68 -3.36
N GLN A 432 -12.63 9.41 -4.65
CA GLN A 432 -13.71 9.10 -5.59
C GLN A 432 -14.48 7.83 -5.19
N ALA A 433 -13.78 6.79 -4.73
CA ALA A 433 -14.42 5.56 -4.25
C ALA A 433 -15.37 5.85 -3.08
N ARG A 434 -14.94 6.65 -2.11
CA ARG A 434 -15.78 7.09 -1.00
C ARG A 434 -17.03 7.85 -1.47
N GLN A 435 -16.92 8.68 -2.50
CA GLN A 435 -18.05 9.51 -2.96
C GLN A 435 -19.04 8.77 -3.87
N PHE A 436 -18.54 7.88 -4.73
CA PHE A 436 -19.34 7.33 -5.84
C PHE A 436 -19.62 5.84 -5.75
N LEU A 437 -18.82 5.07 -5.02
CA LEU A 437 -18.98 3.62 -4.97
C LEU A 437 -20.27 3.25 -4.26
N LYS A 438 -21.13 2.52 -4.96
CA LYS A 438 -22.34 1.94 -4.39
C LYS A 438 -22.12 0.46 -4.18
N PHE A 439 -22.46 -0.03 -3.00
CA PHE A 439 -22.34 -1.44 -2.69
C PHE A 439 -23.39 -1.88 -1.67
N ALA A 440 -23.59 -3.19 -1.59
CA ALA A 440 -24.27 -3.84 -0.49
C ALA A 440 -23.25 -4.75 0.20
N ALA A 441 -23.25 -4.78 1.52
CA ALA A 441 -22.44 -5.72 2.30
C ALA A 441 -23.37 -6.66 3.08
N THR A 442 -22.87 -7.85 3.40
CA THR A 442 -23.53 -8.79 4.32
C THR A 442 -22.55 -9.11 5.47
N ASP A 443 -23.00 -9.88 6.45
CA ASP A 443 -22.11 -10.38 7.50
C ASP A 443 -20.98 -11.25 6.91
N THR A 444 -21.24 -11.93 5.79
CA THR A 444 -20.24 -12.75 5.09
C THR A 444 -19.48 -11.96 4.03
N ILE A 445 -20.11 -11.06 3.28
CA ILE A 445 -19.49 -10.37 2.13
C ILE A 445 -19.06 -8.97 2.54
N SER A 446 -17.77 -8.66 2.36
CA SER A 446 -17.23 -7.35 2.74
C SER A 446 -17.69 -6.22 1.81
N PRO A 447 -17.64 -4.96 2.28
CA PRO A 447 -17.54 -3.81 1.38
C PRO A 447 -16.41 -4.01 0.35
N PRO A 448 -16.56 -3.53 -0.89
CA PRO A 448 -15.54 -3.65 -1.91
C PRO A 448 -14.28 -2.87 -1.54
N PHE A 449 -13.13 -3.51 -1.66
CA PHE A 449 -11.83 -2.88 -1.52
C PHE A 449 -11.26 -2.56 -2.90
N VAL A 450 -11.25 -1.27 -3.25
CA VAL A 450 -10.68 -0.77 -4.51
C VAL A 450 -9.23 -0.36 -4.29
N MET A 451 -8.31 -0.90 -5.09
CA MET A 451 -6.88 -0.59 -5.03
C MET A 451 -6.24 -0.64 -6.42
N ASP A 452 -5.03 -0.10 -6.56
CA ASP A 452 -4.20 -0.28 -7.75
C ASP A 452 -3.11 -1.34 -7.55
N VAL A 453 -2.44 -1.71 -8.63
CA VAL A 453 -1.32 -2.67 -8.62
C VAL A 453 -0.15 -2.24 -7.72
N PHE A 454 0.03 -0.93 -7.51
CA PHE A 454 1.12 -0.39 -6.70
C PHE A 454 0.87 -0.61 -5.21
N ALA A 455 -0.37 -0.37 -4.77
CA ALA A 455 -0.82 -0.70 -3.43
C ALA A 455 -0.76 -2.21 -3.17
N LEU A 456 -1.24 -3.05 -4.11
CA LEU A 456 -1.17 -4.51 -3.95
C LEU A 456 0.27 -5.01 -3.82
N ASP A 457 1.21 -4.46 -4.58
CA ASP A 457 2.63 -4.80 -4.47
C ASP A 457 3.21 -4.44 -3.10
N ALA A 458 3.01 -3.20 -2.63
CA ALA A 458 3.47 -2.79 -1.29
C ALA A 458 2.81 -3.61 -0.17
N MET A 459 1.52 -3.91 -0.29
CA MET A 459 0.78 -4.76 0.64
C MET A 459 1.37 -6.18 0.71
N THR A 460 1.61 -6.81 -0.44
CA THR A 460 2.13 -8.19 -0.49
C THR A 460 3.60 -8.28 -0.08
N GLU A 461 4.39 -7.23 -0.32
CA GLU A 461 5.79 -7.16 0.12
C GLU A 461 5.91 -6.96 1.65
N MET A 462 5.07 -6.11 2.24
CA MET A 462 5.07 -5.84 3.68
C MET A 462 4.33 -6.90 4.49
N LEU A 463 3.13 -7.29 4.05
CA LEU A 463 2.25 -8.25 4.72
C LEU A 463 2.38 -9.65 4.10
N SER A 464 3.60 -10.17 4.08
CA SER A 464 3.96 -11.47 3.47
C SER A 464 3.34 -12.71 4.14
N SER A 465 2.56 -12.55 5.20
CA SER A 465 1.81 -13.62 5.86
C SER A 465 0.33 -13.52 5.52
N PRO A 466 -0.35 -14.62 5.12
CA PRO A 466 -1.79 -14.63 4.87
C PRO A 466 -2.63 -13.99 5.97
N LEU A 467 -2.30 -14.25 7.24
CA LEU A 467 -3.03 -13.69 8.38
C LEU A 467 -2.85 -12.18 8.50
N HIS A 468 -1.64 -11.66 8.28
CA HIS A 468 -1.40 -10.21 8.32
C HIS A 468 -2.08 -9.51 7.15
N PHE A 469 -1.99 -10.09 5.94
CA PHE A 469 -2.66 -9.56 4.76
C PHE A 469 -4.18 -9.51 4.95
N LEU A 470 -4.78 -10.64 5.37
CA LEU A 470 -6.22 -10.71 5.60
C LEU A 470 -6.67 -9.83 6.76
N SER A 471 -5.87 -9.71 7.84
CA SER A 471 -6.19 -8.81 8.95
C SER A 471 -6.21 -7.36 8.52
N TYR A 472 -5.30 -6.94 7.63
CA TYR A 472 -5.35 -5.61 7.03
C TYR A 472 -6.61 -5.41 6.19
N VAL A 473 -6.89 -6.33 5.26
CA VAL A 473 -8.08 -6.25 4.39
C VAL A 473 -9.37 -6.21 5.20
N ASP A 474 -9.47 -7.02 6.26
CA ASP A 474 -10.64 -7.06 7.14
C ASP A 474 -10.89 -5.72 7.83
N ARG A 475 -9.85 -5.15 8.46
CA ARG A 475 -9.94 -3.83 9.10
C ARG A 475 -10.23 -2.73 8.09
N ARG A 476 -9.50 -2.73 6.96
CA ARG A 476 -9.62 -1.72 5.92
C ARG A 476 -11.03 -1.67 5.33
N THR A 477 -11.64 -2.83 5.10
CA THR A 477 -13.03 -2.92 4.62
C THR A 477 -14.04 -2.58 5.71
N GLY A 478 -13.75 -2.89 6.98
CA GLY A 478 -14.58 -2.50 8.13
C GLY A 478 -14.64 -1.00 8.41
N TYR A 479 -13.60 -0.24 8.05
CA TYR A 479 -13.52 1.22 8.28
C TYR A 479 -13.71 2.06 7.01
N THR A 480 -14.31 1.49 5.96
CA THR A 480 -14.47 2.16 4.65
C THR A 480 -15.06 3.57 4.76
N ASP A 481 -16.12 3.74 5.56
CA ASP A 481 -16.80 5.02 5.73
C ASP A 481 -16.14 5.95 6.77
N LYS A 482 -15.17 5.45 7.54
CA LYS A 482 -14.48 6.24 8.57
C LYS A 482 -13.14 6.79 8.10
N LEU A 483 -12.49 6.19 7.10
CA LEU A 483 -11.16 6.59 6.67
C LEU A 483 -11.19 7.62 5.53
N MET A 484 -10.32 8.62 5.63
CA MET A 484 -10.00 9.56 4.56
C MET A 484 -8.48 9.68 4.42
N ALA A 485 -7.96 9.36 3.25
CA ALA A 485 -6.54 9.45 2.91
C ALA A 485 -6.40 9.71 1.41
N SER A 486 -5.26 10.26 0.98
CA SER A 486 -4.95 10.53 -0.43
C SER A 486 -4.88 9.23 -1.26
N HIS A 487 -4.20 8.20 -0.73
CA HIS A 487 -3.98 6.91 -1.36
C HIS A 487 -3.80 5.79 -0.32
N GLU A 488 -3.87 4.54 -0.78
CA GLU A 488 -3.91 3.35 0.09
C GLU A 488 -2.59 3.12 0.86
N LEU A 489 -1.44 3.56 0.33
CA LEU A 489 -0.14 3.42 1.03
C LEU A 489 -0.12 4.18 2.37
N THR A 490 -0.81 5.31 2.48
CA THR A 490 -0.97 6.08 3.73
C THR A 490 -1.70 5.26 4.78
N ILE A 491 -2.78 4.57 4.38
CA ILE A 491 -3.57 3.70 5.26
C ILE A 491 -2.76 2.45 5.65
N LEU A 492 -2.03 1.87 4.71
CA LEU A 492 -1.13 0.74 4.97
C LEU A 492 -0.04 1.11 5.98
N SER A 493 0.58 2.29 5.84
CA SER A 493 1.57 2.77 6.81
C SER A 493 0.99 2.91 8.22
N TYR A 494 -0.22 3.49 8.32
CA TYR A 494 -0.93 3.55 9.59
C TYR A 494 -1.23 2.16 10.17
N HIS A 495 -1.59 1.18 9.33
CA HIS A 495 -1.73 -0.20 9.77
C HIS A 495 -0.44 -0.80 10.32
N LEU A 496 0.68 -0.60 9.60
CA LEU A 496 1.96 -1.15 10.01
C LEU A 496 2.42 -0.58 11.36
N LYS A 497 2.16 0.71 11.61
CA LYS A 497 2.55 1.40 12.85
C LYS A 497 1.57 1.20 14.00
N GLN A 498 0.27 1.29 13.72
CA GLN A 498 -0.81 1.41 14.73
C GLN A 498 -1.94 0.40 14.54
N ASN A 499 -1.72 -0.66 13.76
CA ASN A 499 -2.67 -1.75 13.53
C ASN A 499 -4.01 -1.33 12.89
N LEU A 500 -4.11 -0.11 12.34
CA LEU A 500 -5.33 0.46 11.75
C LEU A 500 -6.50 0.41 12.75
N TRP A 501 -6.25 0.73 14.02
CA TRP A 501 -7.32 0.78 15.02
C TRP A 501 -8.05 2.11 14.91
N VAL A 502 -9.34 2.07 14.56
CA VAL A 502 -10.23 3.24 14.55
C VAL A 502 -11.33 2.98 15.57
N ASP A 503 -11.43 3.87 16.57
CA ASP A 503 -12.42 3.76 17.64
C ASP A 503 -13.84 4.05 17.11
N ASP A 504 -14.83 3.39 17.71
CA ASP A 504 -16.23 3.58 17.34
C ASP A 504 -16.79 4.95 17.72
N GLU A 505 -16.14 5.66 18.64
CA GLU A 505 -16.47 7.03 19.00
C GLU A 505 -16.20 8.06 17.87
N HIS A 506 -15.43 7.69 16.84
CA HIS A 506 -15.06 8.60 15.75
C HIS A 506 -15.85 8.31 14.48
N ASP A 507 -16.47 9.35 13.91
CA ASP A 507 -17.19 9.28 12.64
C ASP A 507 -16.24 9.31 11.42
N MET A 508 -15.09 9.96 11.56
CA MET A 508 -14.09 10.09 10.49
C MET A 508 -12.67 10.26 11.06
N VAL A 509 -11.70 9.63 10.40
CA VAL A 509 -10.26 9.77 10.62
C VAL A 509 -9.62 10.20 9.30
N MET A 510 -8.96 11.35 9.31
CA MET A 510 -8.18 11.85 8.18
C MET A 510 -6.70 11.56 8.42
N LEU A 511 -6.07 10.87 7.48
CA LEU A 511 -4.64 10.55 7.52
C LEU A 511 -3.90 11.43 6.51
N GLU A 512 -2.91 12.17 6.99
CA GLU A 512 -1.99 12.94 6.15
C GLU A 512 -0.84 12.04 5.65
N ASP A 513 -0.22 12.45 4.54
CA ASP A 513 0.75 11.61 3.83
C ASP A 513 2.08 11.45 4.57
N ASP A 514 2.41 12.33 5.52
CA ASP A 514 3.63 12.26 6.34
C ASP A 514 3.74 10.95 7.14
N ILE A 515 2.60 10.32 7.45
CA ILE A 515 2.56 9.03 8.11
C ILE A 515 3.18 7.90 7.28
N SER A 516 3.27 8.07 5.96
CA SER A 516 3.85 7.09 5.02
C SER A 516 5.38 7.03 5.05
N ALA A 517 6.07 8.00 5.66
CA ALA A 517 7.53 8.10 5.66
C ALA A 517 8.26 6.81 6.03
N ASP A 518 7.78 6.06 7.04
CA ASP A 518 8.38 4.79 7.45
C ASP A 518 8.17 3.68 6.41
N LEU A 519 7.00 3.66 5.76
CA LEU A 519 6.71 2.71 4.68
C LEU A 519 7.56 3.04 3.44
N ASP A 520 7.66 4.31 3.07
CA ASP A 520 8.46 4.77 1.93
C ASP A 520 9.94 4.41 2.11
N LEU A 521 10.50 4.67 3.30
CA LEU A 521 11.84 4.24 3.66
C LEU A 521 11.99 2.73 3.51
N ALA A 522 11.08 1.94 4.09
CA ALA A 522 11.16 0.49 4.06
C ALA A 522 11.15 -0.05 2.63
N MET A 523 10.31 0.52 1.76
CA MET A 523 10.20 0.16 0.36
C MET A 523 11.47 0.54 -0.43
N LEU A 524 12.02 1.74 -0.22
CA LEU A 524 13.30 2.15 -0.83
C LEU A 524 14.46 1.25 -0.38
N VAL A 525 14.55 0.92 0.90
CA VAL A 525 15.59 0.01 1.44
C VAL A 525 15.52 -1.35 0.76
N ARG A 526 14.32 -1.93 0.64
CA ARG A 526 14.11 -3.26 0.05
C ARG A 526 14.38 -3.29 -1.45
N ARG A 527 13.99 -2.24 -2.18
CA ARG A 527 13.92 -2.27 -3.65
C ARG A 527 15.09 -1.56 -4.33
N GLU A 528 15.66 -0.55 -3.69
CA GLU A 528 16.75 0.26 -4.27
C GLU A 528 18.12 0.01 -3.64
N GLY A 529 18.20 -0.89 -2.66
CA GLY A 529 19.45 -1.25 -1.97
C GLY A 529 19.99 -0.15 -1.08
N ILE A 530 19.12 0.76 -0.63
CA ILE A 530 19.48 1.86 0.26
C ILE A 530 19.72 1.31 1.69
N PRO A 531 20.81 1.70 2.38
CA PRO A 531 21.01 1.32 3.77
C PRO A 531 19.93 1.93 4.67
N GLY A 532 19.25 1.12 5.47
CA GLY A 532 18.20 1.57 6.39
C GLY A 532 17.35 0.43 6.93
N LYS A 533 16.28 0.75 7.66
CA LYS A 533 15.34 -0.26 8.19
C LYS A 533 14.37 -0.70 7.10
N GLY A 534 14.42 -1.97 6.70
CA GLY A 534 13.48 -2.56 5.73
C GLY A 534 12.11 -2.92 6.31
N THR A 535 11.83 -2.72 7.59
CA THR A 535 10.51 -2.99 8.17
C THR A 535 10.16 -1.87 9.14
N PRO A 536 9.03 -1.17 8.97
CA PRO A 536 8.58 -0.15 9.90
C PRO A 536 8.43 -0.70 11.33
N GLU A 537 8.68 0.14 12.33
CA GLU A 537 8.37 -0.22 13.70
C GLU A 537 6.85 -0.29 13.93
N GLY A 538 6.37 -1.39 14.50
CA GLY A 538 4.95 -1.58 14.78
C GLY A 538 4.55 -3.06 14.76
N ILE A 539 3.43 -3.40 14.14
CA ILE A 539 2.81 -4.73 14.25
C ILE A 539 3.70 -5.88 13.74
N LEU A 540 4.60 -5.62 12.79
CA LEU A 540 5.47 -6.66 12.23
C LEU A 540 6.73 -6.91 13.07
N THR A 541 7.09 -5.98 13.97
CA THR A 541 8.34 -6.03 14.74
C THR A 541 8.09 -6.19 16.24
N ARG A 542 7.09 -5.51 16.80
CA ARG A 542 6.78 -5.55 18.24
C ARG A 542 6.05 -6.82 18.64
N PHE A 543 5.15 -7.30 17.79
CA PHE A 543 4.39 -8.54 18.03
C PHE A 543 5.24 -9.80 17.81
N SER A 544 6.08 -9.81 16.76
CA SER A 544 6.75 -11.02 16.27
C SER A 544 7.66 -11.71 17.29
N ALA A 545 8.26 -10.93 18.20
CA ALA A 545 9.18 -11.43 19.23
C ALA A 545 8.47 -12.12 20.40
N THR A 546 7.15 -11.96 20.52
CA THR A 546 6.37 -12.44 21.67
C THR A 546 5.89 -13.89 21.51
N ALA A 547 5.45 -14.52 22.60
CA ALA A 547 4.88 -15.87 22.56
C ALA A 547 3.60 -15.92 21.70
N LEU A 548 2.73 -14.91 21.83
CA LEU A 548 1.56 -14.78 20.95
C LEU A 548 1.95 -14.52 19.49
N GLY A 549 3.01 -13.73 19.23
CA GLY A 549 3.53 -13.54 17.87
C GLY A 549 3.98 -14.85 17.22
N ARG A 550 4.67 -15.72 17.98
CA ARG A 550 5.01 -17.08 17.53
C ARG A 550 3.77 -17.94 17.27
N MET A 551 2.73 -17.81 18.10
CA MET A 551 1.46 -18.50 17.92
C MET A 551 0.74 -18.04 16.64
N VAL A 552 0.63 -16.73 16.39
CA VAL A 552 0.07 -16.17 15.16
C VAL A 552 0.84 -16.70 13.94
N LYS A 553 2.18 -16.72 14.00
CA LYS A 553 3.00 -17.31 12.93
C LYS A 553 2.69 -18.79 12.70
N ALA A 554 2.51 -19.57 13.77
CA ALA A 554 2.18 -21.00 13.68
C ALA A 554 0.78 -21.24 13.07
N ILE A 555 -0.22 -20.44 13.46
CA ILE A 555 -1.57 -20.49 12.88
C ILE A 555 -1.54 -20.08 11.40
N GLY A 556 -0.81 -19.02 11.05
CA GLY A 556 -0.69 -18.58 9.66
C GLY A 556 -0.02 -19.60 8.74
N ALA A 557 0.87 -20.44 9.26
CA ALA A 557 1.51 -21.52 8.50
C ALA A 557 0.60 -22.76 8.31
N ARG A 558 -0.51 -22.85 9.05
CA ARG A 558 -1.47 -23.96 9.03
C ARG A 558 -2.87 -23.40 9.22
N PRO A 559 -3.59 -23.03 8.14
CA PRO A 559 -4.90 -22.39 8.23
C PRO A 559 -6.01 -23.37 8.60
N ASP A 560 -5.86 -24.05 9.74
CA ASP A 560 -6.87 -24.91 10.32
C ASP A 560 -8.08 -24.05 10.72
N PRO A 561 -9.28 -24.34 10.20
CA PRO A 561 -10.51 -23.63 10.59
C PRO A 561 -10.73 -23.55 12.10
N ALA A 562 -10.21 -24.50 12.88
CA ALA A 562 -10.31 -24.50 14.34
C ALA A 562 -9.50 -23.40 15.03
N THR A 563 -8.49 -22.83 14.37
CA THR A 563 -7.57 -21.84 14.98
C THR A 563 -7.39 -20.56 14.16
N ILE A 564 -7.82 -20.53 12.89
CA ILE A 564 -7.66 -19.36 12.04
C ILE A 564 -8.32 -18.10 12.62
N ASP A 565 -9.51 -18.24 13.21
CA ASP A 565 -10.23 -17.13 13.86
C ASP A 565 -9.48 -16.63 15.10
N LEU A 566 -8.82 -17.52 15.85
CA LEU A 566 -7.94 -17.11 16.94
C LEU A 566 -6.79 -16.25 16.40
N GLY A 567 -6.18 -16.63 15.28
CA GLY A 567 -5.14 -15.84 14.62
C GLY A 567 -5.59 -14.40 14.35
N PHE A 568 -6.79 -14.23 13.81
CA PHE A 568 -7.38 -12.90 13.60
C PHE A 568 -7.64 -12.16 14.92
N THR A 569 -8.26 -12.80 15.92
CA THR A 569 -8.49 -12.19 17.23
C THR A 569 -7.19 -11.78 17.92
N LEU A 570 -6.12 -12.55 17.81
CA LEU A 570 -4.82 -12.18 18.39
C LEU A 570 -4.24 -10.93 17.72
N LEU A 571 -4.43 -10.77 16.41
CA LEU A 571 -4.05 -9.57 15.67
C LEU A 571 -4.92 -8.35 16.00
N THR A 572 -6.01 -8.50 16.77
CA THR A 572 -6.80 -7.37 17.28
C THR A 572 -6.41 -6.87 18.66
N LEU A 573 -5.48 -7.55 19.33
CA LEU A 573 -5.09 -7.18 20.69
C LEU A 573 -4.21 -5.93 20.71
N GLY A 574 -4.39 -5.11 21.76
CA GLY A 574 -3.48 -4.01 22.06
C GLY A 574 -2.11 -4.51 22.52
N GLU A 575 -1.08 -3.69 22.36
CA GLU A 575 0.32 -4.03 22.68
C GLU A 575 0.48 -4.51 24.14
N ASP A 576 -0.13 -3.82 25.10
CA ASP A 576 -0.10 -4.20 26.52
C ASP A 576 -0.67 -5.60 26.76
N THR A 577 -1.82 -5.91 26.15
CA THR A 577 -2.44 -7.23 26.27
C THR A 577 -1.54 -8.32 25.69
N VAL A 578 -0.88 -8.05 24.56
CA VAL A 578 0.01 -9.02 23.92
C VAL A 578 1.25 -9.30 24.76
N LEU A 579 1.85 -8.26 25.34
CA LEU A 579 3.00 -8.39 26.24
C LEU A 579 2.60 -9.13 27.52
N GLU A 580 1.47 -8.76 28.13
CA GLU A 580 0.96 -9.37 29.34
C GLU A 580 0.69 -10.88 29.12
N VAL A 581 -0.13 -11.25 28.12
CA VAL A 581 -0.48 -12.64 27.83
C VAL A 581 0.76 -13.46 27.45
N SER A 582 1.67 -12.89 26.65
CA SER A 582 2.90 -13.58 26.27
C SER A 582 3.81 -13.87 27.47
N ALA A 583 3.95 -12.92 28.40
CA ALA A 583 4.68 -13.15 29.63
C ALA A 583 4.02 -14.24 30.50
N GLY A 584 2.69 -14.33 30.47
CA GLY A 584 1.93 -15.43 31.07
C GLY A 584 2.34 -16.78 30.47
N ILE A 585 2.33 -16.91 29.14
CA ILE A 585 2.74 -18.13 28.42
C ILE A 585 4.18 -18.52 28.76
N ASP A 586 5.11 -17.55 28.78
CA ASP A 586 6.50 -17.79 29.16
C ASP A 586 6.64 -18.34 30.58
N GLN A 587 5.78 -17.91 31.50
CA GLN A 587 5.77 -18.39 32.87
C GLN A 587 5.20 -19.81 32.98
N LEU A 588 4.10 -20.12 32.27
CA LEU A 588 3.55 -21.47 32.22
C LEU A 588 4.57 -22.47 31.67
N ALA A 589 5.29 -22.09 30.61
CA ALA A 589 6.34 -22.92 30.02
C ALA A 589 7.46 -23.25 31.03
N LYS A 590 7.92 -22.25 31.80
CA LYS A 590 8.92 -22.47 32.85
C LYS A 590 8.44 -23.41 33.95
N GLN A 591 7.17 -23.30 34.35
CA GLN A 591 6.57 -24.17 35.35
C GLN A 591 6.44 -25.60 34.82
N GLY A 592 5.92 -25.77 33.60
CA GLY A 592 5.79 -27.07 32.95
C GLY A 592 7.14 -27.77 32.72
N ILE A 593 8.20 -27.04 32.39
CA ILE A 593 9.57 -27.60 32.33
C ILE A 593 10.05 -28.05 33.71
N ALA A 594 9.72 -27.29 34.76
CA ALA A 594 10.24 -27.53 36.11
C ALA A 594 9.58 -28.73 36.80
N ASP A 595 8.28 -28.95 36.61
CA ASP A 595 7.53 -29.99 37.31
C ASP A 595 6.89 -31.06 36.39
N GLY A 596 6.93 -30.87 35.07
CA GLY A 596 6.35 -31.79 34.09
C GLY A 596 4.81 -31.85 34.11
N LYS A 597 4.13 -30.89 34.76
CA LYS A 597 2.67 -30.88 34.90
C LYS A 597 2.02 -29.91 33.93
N ASN A 598 0.70 -30.06 33.77
CA ASN A 598 -0.11 -29.08 33.06
C ASN A 598 -0.25 -27.80 33.88
N HIS A 599 0.02 -26.67 33.22
CA HIS A 599 -0.28 -25.33 33.72
C HIS A 599 -1.17 -24.62 32.71
N ASP A 600 -2.04 -23.75 33.18
CA ASP A 600 -2.96 -23.03 32.30
C ASP A 600 -3.12 -21.56 32.67
N VAL A 601 -3.59 -20.80 31.69
CA VAL A 601 -4.05 -19.43 31.90
C VAL A 601 -5.30 -19.19 31.10
N THR A 602 -6.21 -18.40 31.67
CA THR A 602 -7.46 -18.00 31.04
C THR A 602 -7.58 -16.49 31.07
N VAL A 603 -7.87 -15.89 29.91
CA VAL A 603 -8.04 -14.45 29.74
C VAL A 603 -9.31 -14.15 28.94
N GLY A 604 -10.05 -13.13 29.38
CA GLY A 604 -11.04 -12.48 28.54
C GLY A 604 -10.36 -11.56 27.54
N LEU A 605 -10.83 -11.53 26.31
CA LEU A 605 -10.32 -10.67 25.24
C LEU A 605 -11.39 -9.61 24.90
N GLY A 606 -11.02 -8.33 24.96
CA GLY A 606 -11.92 -7.21 24.63
C GLY A 606 -13.05 -7.00 25.64
N SER A 607 -14.16 -6.39 25.18
CA SER A 607 -15.33 -5.96 25.97
C SER A 607 -16.31 -7.09 26.35
N GLY A 608 -15.82 -8.32 26.55
CA GLY A 608 -16.59 -9.41 27.20
C GLY A 608 -17.25 -10.44 26.27
N GLY A 609 -17.06 -10.36 24.96
CA GLY A 609 -17.65 -11.32 24.00
C GLY A 609 -16.78 -12.51 23.62
N THR A 610 -15.47 -12.46 23.93
CA THR A 610 -14.48 -13.46 23.50
C THR A 610 -13.52 -13.81 24.63
N GLY A 611 -13.10 -15.08 24.72
CA GLY A 611 -12.09 -15.52 25.68
C GLY A 611 -11.06 -16.48 25.09
N LEU A 612 -9.96 -16.65 25.83
CA LEU A 612 -8.84 -17.53 25.46
C LEU A 612 -8.36 -18.30 26.69
N THR A 613 -8.29 -19.63 26.55
CA THR A 613 -7.66 -20.54 27.51
C THR A 613 -6.44 -21.17 26.86
N ILE A 614 -5.28 -21.09 27.54
CA ILE A 614 -4.02 -21.67 27.08
C ILE A 614 -3.60 -22.73 28.10
N HIS A 615 -3.46 -23.97 27.67
CA HIS A 615 -2.82 -25.05 28.44
C HIS A 615 -1.37 -25.21 28.00
N CYS A 616 -0.50 -25.58 28.92
CA CYS A 616 0.92 -25.81 28.67
C CYS A 616 1.32 -27.16 29.28
N ASN A 617 1.45 -28.19 28.43
CA ASN A 617 1.81 -29.56 28.83
C ASN A 617 2.34 -30.37 27.64
N ASP A 618 2.88 -31.54 27.93
CA ASP A 618 3.31 -32.57 26.96
C ASP A 618 2.40 -33.81 26.93
N ASP A 619 1.22 -33.74 27.57
CA ASP A 619 0.29 -34.86 27.66
C ASP A 619 -0.21 -35.27 26.25
N PRO A 620 -0.45 -36.57 25.97
CA PRO A 620 -1.02 -37.02 24.70
C PRO A 620 -2.33 -36.29 24.34
N ILE A 621 -2.60 -36.09 23.06
CA ILE A 621 -3.76 -35.30 22.59
C ILE A 621 -5.09 -35.90 23.05
N GLU A 622 -5.15 -37.21 23.24
CA GLU A 622 -6.30 -37.96 23.74
C GLU A 622 -6.65 -37.59 25.19
N VAL A 623 -5.69 -37.06 25.96
CA VAL A 623 -5.87 -36.58 27.33
C VAL A 623 -5.99 -35.06 27.36
N ALA A 624 -5.07 -34.37 26.69
CA ALA A 624 -4.97 -32.91 26.71
C ALA A 624 -6.15 -32.25 25.96
N GLY A 625 -6.58 -32.81 24.83
CA GLY A 625 -7.68 -32.28 24.01
C GLY A 625 -9.02 -32.20 24.75
N PRO A 626 -9.56 -33.33 25.26
CA PRO A 626 -10.81 -33.33 26.02
C PRO A 626 -10.73 -32.49 27.31
N THR A 627 -9.55 -32.39 27.91
CA THR A 627 -9.35 -31.55 29.11
C THR A 627 -9.41 -30.07 28.77
N LEU A 628 -8.74 -29.64 27.70
CA LEU A 628 -8.82 -28.28 27.19
C LEU A 628 -10.26 -27.93 26.77
N GLN A 629 -10.95 -28.80 26.03
CA GLN A 629 -12.32 -28.57 25.58
C GLN A 629 -13.28 -28.37 26.75
N ARG A 630 -13.23 -29.23 27.77
CA ARG A 630 -14.06 -29.07 28.99
C ARG A 630 -13.76 -27.77 29.71
N HIS A 631 -12.48 -27.38 29.82
CA HIS A 631 -12.11 -26.12 30.44
C HIS A 631 -12.66 -24.92 29.62
N CYS A 632 -12.53 -24.93 28.31
CA CYS A 632 -13.03 -23.86 27.44
C CYS A 632 -14.56 -23.74 27.51
N HIS A 633 -15.30 -24.85 27.47
CA HIS A 633 -16.76 -24.83 27.61
C HIS A 633 -17.18 -24.23 28.95
N ALA A 634 -16.55 -24.65 30.05
CA ALA A 634 -16.83 -24.13 31.37
C ALA A 634 -16.56 -22.62 31.46
N ARG A 635 -15.44 -22.13 30.90
CA ARG A 635 -15.10 -20.70 30.91
C ARG A 635 -16.00 -19.86 30.01
N LYS A 636 -16.31 -20.34 28.80
CA LYS A 636 -17.28 -19.70 27.91
C LYS A 636 -18.63 -19.52 28.60
N TYR A 637 -19.08 -20.57 29.30
CA TYR A 637 -20.34 -20.54 30.02
C TYR A 637 -20.32 -19.54 31.18
N THR A 638 -19.30 -19.56 32.04
CA THR A 638 -19.22 -18.64 33.20
C THR A 638 -19.08 -17.18 32.82
N GLU A 639 -18.42 -16.89 31.71
CA GLU A 639 -18.19 -15.51 31.23
C GLU A 639 -19.29 -15.03 30.28
N HIS A 640 -20.30 -15.85 29.99
CA HIS A 640 -21.40 -15.54 29.08
C HIS A 640 -20.90 -15.11 27.68
N ALA A 641 -19.77 -15.69 27.25
CA ALA A 641 -19.10 -15.31 26.02
C ALA A 641 -19.73 -15.98 24.79
N GLN A 642 -19.69 -15.27 23.66
CA GLN A 642 -20.13 -15.79 22.36
C GLN A 642 -19.08 -16.74 21.76
N THR A 643 -17.81 -16.36 21.86
CA THR A 643 -16.70 -17.11 21.28
C THR A 643 -15.65 -17.45 22.35
N TRP A 644 -15.09 -18.66 22.31
CA TRP A 644 -14.02 -19.06 23.21
C TRP A 644 -12.97 -19.90 22.50
N PHE A 645 -11.72 -19.46 22.59
CA PHE A 645 -10.59 -20.15 22.02
C PHE A 645 -9.85 -20.97 23.08
N GLY A 646 -9.48 -22.18 22.70
CA GLY A 646 -8.61 -23.04 23.50
C GLY A 646 -7.36 -23.39 22.71
N VAL A 647 -6.18 -23.26 23.31
CA VAL A 647 -4.94 -23.77 22.71
C VAL A 647 -4.09 -24.53 23.72
N CYS A 648 -3.34 -25.50 23.22
CA CYS A 648 -2.30 -26.19 23.98
C CYS A 648 -0.93 -25.86 23.38
N VAL A 649 0.00 -25.44 24.23
CA VAL A 649 1.39 -25.18 23.86
C VAL A 649 2.34 -26.16 24.54
N ARG A 650 3.46 -26.44 23.90
CA ARG A 650 4.51 -27.30 24.45
C ARG A 650 5.39 -26.53 25.46
N PRO A 651 5.69 -27.07 26.66
CA PRO A 651 6.57 -26.40 27.62
C PRO A 651 7.97 -26.07 27.09
N SER A 652 8.60 -26.98 26.33
CA SER A 652 10.02 -26.87 25.94
C SER A 652 10.33 -25.73 24.96
N ASP A 653 9.42 -25.43 24.05
CA ASP A 653 9.61 -24.48 22.94
C ASP A 653 8.41 -23.55 22.70
N GLN A 654 7.33 -23.71 23.48
CA GLN A 654 6.07 -22.99 23.34
C GLN A 654 5.38 -23.18 21.99
N ALA A 655 5.75 -24.23 21.25
CA ALA A 655 5.11 -24.52 19.98
C ALA A 655 3.62 -24.82 20.19
N LEU A 656 2.78 -24.24 19.33
CA LEU A 656 1.35 -24.55 19.29
C LEU A 656 1.17 -26.03 18.90
N ARG A 657 0.58 -26.82 19.80
CA ARG A 657 0.34 -28.25 19.61
C ARG A 657 -0.99 -28.50 18.89
N PHE A 658 -2.06 -27.91 19.39
CA PHE A 658 -3.42 -27.98 18.84
C PHE A 658 -4.28 -26.86 19.44
N GLY A 659 -5.45 -26.62 18.85
CA GLY A 659 -6.43 -25.67 19.37
C GLY A 659 -7.85 -26.02 18.98
N LEU A 660 -8.80 -25.27 19.54
CA LEU A 660 -10.23 -25.39 19.30
C LEU A 660 -10.89 -24.01 19.35
N ASN A 661 -12.02 -23.90 18.67
CA ASN A 661 -12.88 -22.73 18.67
C ASN A 661 -14.31 -23.15 19.08
N LEU A 662 -14.83 -22.52 20.14
CA LEU A 662 -16.22 -22.65 20.56
C LEU A 662 -16.97 -21.38 20.19
N ASP A 663 -17.78 -21.44 19.13
CA ASP A 663 -18.45 -20.28 18.56
C ASP A 663 -19.95 -20.56 18.40
N PHE A 664 -20.73 -20.16 19.40
CA PHE A 664 -22.19 -20.37 19.45
C PHE A 664 -22.81 -19.45 20.51
N PRO A 665 -24.10 -19.08 20.37
CA PRO A 665 -24.80 -18.29 21.37
C PRO A 665 -24.73 -18.91 22.77
N TRP A 666 -24.63 -18.07 23.80
CA TRP A 666 -24.77 -18.55 25.17
C TRP A 666 -26.24 -18.88 25.44
N GLU A 667 -26.48 -20.04 26.05
CA GLU A 667 -27.79 -20.48 26.52
C GLU A 667 -27.62 -21.08 27.92
N GLN A 668 -28.61 -20.87 28.80
CA GLN A 668 -28.58 -21.44 30.15
C GLN A 668 -28.70 -22.97 30.07
N ASP A 669 -27.87 -23.67 30.82
CA ASP A 669 -27.88 -25.13 30.90
C ASP A 669 -27.67 -25.59 32.36
N ASP A 670 -28.63 -26.36 32.88
CA ASP A 670 -28.63 -26.81 34.28
C ASP A 670 -27.40 -27.67 34.63
N ALA A 671 -26.89 -28.46 33.68
CA ALA A 671 -25.71 -29.29 33.90
C ALA A 671 -24.44 -28.42 33.94
N MET A 672 -24.36 -27.40 33.10
CA MET A 672 -23.29 -26.40 33.13
C MET A 672 -23.32 -25.57 34.40
N ASP A 673 -24.51 -25.14 34.86
CA ASP A 673 -24.69 -24.44 36.15
C ASP A 673 -24.12 -25.26 37.31
N ALA A 674 -24.42 -26.57 37.34
CA ALA A 674 -23.88 -27.48 38.35
C ALA A 674 -22.36 -27.65 38.22
N LEU A 675 -21.84 -27.77 37.01
CA LEU A 675 -20.42 -27.98 36.71
C LEU A 675 -19.56 -26.75 37.07
N THR A 676 -20.08 -25.54 36.86
CA THR A 676 -19.34 -24.28 37.06
C THR A 676 -19.60 -23.58 38.39
N LYS A 677 -20.49 -24.12 39.24
CA LYS A 677 -20.93 -23.51 40.52
C LYS A 677 -19.79 -23.02 41.43
N ASN A 678 -18.68 -23.76 41.48
CA ASN A 678 -17.53 -23.47 42.36
C ASN A 678 -16.33 -22.90 41.59
N MET A 679 -16.52 -22.54 40.33
CA MET A 679 -15.45 -22.07 39.48
C MET A 679 -15.10 -20.63 39.88
N GLY A 680 -13.85 -20.40 40.28
CA GLY A 680 -13.37 -19.05 40.59
C GLY A 680 -13.35 -18.16 39.36
N LYS A 681 -13.37 -16.84 39.56
CA LYS A 681 -13.19 -15.86 38.47
C LYS A 681 -11.93 -16.17 37.65
N PRO A 682 -11.88 -15.81 36.36
CA PRO A 682 -10.67 -15.95 35.55
C PRO A 682 -9.47 -15.35 36.27
N GLY A 683 -8.33 -16.05 36.21
CA GLY A 683 -7.12 -15.61 36.92
C GLY A 683 -6.70 -14.21 36.47
N ASN A 684 -6.41 -13.33 37.43
CA ASN A 684 -5.86 -12.02 37.09
C ASN A 684 -4.40 -12.20 36.65
N LEU A 685 -4.15 -12.00 35.35
CA LEU A 685 -2.82 -12.18 34.76
C LEU A 685 -1.74 -11.36 35.48
N ARG A 686 -2.08 -10.14 35.91
CA ARG A 686 -1.16 -9.28 36.68
C ARG A 686 -0.88 -9.84 38.07
N ALA A 687 -1.83 -10.53 38.70
CA ALA A 687 -1.59 -11.20 39.97
C ALA A 687 -0.62 -12.38 39.79
N LEU A 688 -0.81 -13.17 38.73
CA LEU A 688 0.06 -14.31 38.38
C LEU A 688 1.49 -13.85 38.07
N LEU A 689 1.65 -12.78 37.28
CA LEU A 689 2.94 -12.15 37.00
C LEU A 689 3.59 -11.53 38.24
N ARG A 690 2.80 -10.92 39.15
CA ARG A 690 3.30 -10.40 40.44
C ARG A 690 3.77 -11.50 41.37
N GLU A 691 3.06 -12.62 41.43
CA GLU A 691 3.50 -13.79 42.21
C GLU A 691 4.76 -14.41 41.64
N ALA A 692 4.88 -14.53 40.31
CA ALA A 692 6.10 -14.96 39.65
C ALA A 692 7.29 -14.00 39.91
N ALA A 693 7.03 -12.68 39.92
CA ALA A 693 8.03 -11.67 40.25
C ALA A 693 8.46 -11.74 41.73
N LYS A 694 7.53 -12.02 42.65
CA LYS A 694 7.82 -12.27 44.08
C LYS A 694 8.54 -13.60 44.30
N ALA A 695 8.26 -14.61 43.48
CA ALA A 695 8.89 -15.92 43.49
C ALA A 695 10.29 -15.93 42.84
N ARG A 696 10.80 -14.79 42.35
CA ARG A 696 12.25 -14.63 42.08
C ARG A 696 13.02 -14.76 43.40
N VAL A 697 13.32 -16.00 43.76
CA VAL A 697 14.33 -16.33 44.76
C VAL A 697 15.59 -15.55 44.38
N LYS A 698 16.12 -14.71 45.29
CA LYS A 698 17.45 -14.10 45.10
C LYS A 698 18.44 -15.24 44.92
N VAL A 699 18.81 -15.53 43.67
CA VAL A 699 19.79 -16.57 43.36
C VAL A 699 21.12 -16.08 43.88
N GLY A 700 21.62 -16.73 44.93
CA GLY A 700 22.93 -16.40 45.49
C GLY A 700 23.99 -16.55 44.40
N ARG A 701 24.94 -15.60 44.32
CA ARG A 701 26.01 -15.57 43.30
C ARG A 701 26.72 -16.92 43.10
N ASN A 702 26.80 -17.76 44.14
CA ASN A 702 27.47 -19.06 44.09
C ASN A 702 26.53 -20.27 43.86
N ALA A 703 25.21 -20.08 43.81
CA ALA A 703 24.24 -21.13 43.54
C ALA A 703 24.29 -21.59 42.07
N PRO A 704 23.83 -22.81 41.74
CA PRO A 704 23.64 -23.24 40.35
C PRO A 704 22.79 -22.25 39.56
N CYS A 705 23.19 -21.96 38.32
CA CYS A 705 22.53 -20.98 37.48
C CYS A 705 21.14 -21.46 37.04
N PRO A 706 20.08 -20.64 37.15
CA PRO A 706 18.71 -21.04 36.81
C PRO A 706 18.48 -21.40 35.34
N CYS A 707 19.41 -21.07 34.44
CA CYS A 707 19.33 -21.45 33.02
C CYS A 707 19.67 -22.93 32.75
N GLY A 708 19.96 -23.73 33.78
CA GLY A 708 20.25 -25.16 33.64
C GLY A 708 21.67 -25.49 33.16
N SER A 709 22.56 -24.49 33.03
CA SER A 709 23.92 -24.68 32.50
C SER A 709 24.89 -25.43 33.42
N GLY A 710 24.49 -25.75 34.65
CA GLY A 710 25.35 -26.36 35.68
C GLY A 710 26.43 -25.43 36.26
N LYS A 711 26.62 -24.22 35.72
CA LYS A 711 27.59 -23.23 36.21
C LYS A 711 27.04 -22.46 37.41
N LYS A 712 27.93 -21.89 38.24
CA LYS A 712 27.52 -20.94 39.30
C LYS A 712 26.91 -19.69 38.65
N TYR A 713 25.87 -19.12 39.27
CA TYR A 713 25.13 -17.98 38.74
C TYR A 713 26.04 -16.79 38.34
N LYS A 714 27.06 -16.47 39.16
CA LYS A 714 28.11 -15.45 38.89
C LYS A 714 29.09 -15.73 37.75
N LYS A 715 28.98 -16.87 37.08
CA LYS A 715 29.84 -17.25 35.93
C LYS A 715 28.99 -17.60 34.70
N CYS A 716 27.74 -17.12 34.69
CA CYS A 716 26.75 -17.42 33.67
C CYS A 716 25.79 -16.22 33.56
N CYS A 717 24.50 -16.37 33.87
CA CYS A 717 23.49 -15.33 33.64
C CYS A 717 23.65 -14.03 34.46
N PHE A 718 24.53 -14.01 35.48
CA PHE A 718 24.82 -12.81 36.26
C PHE A 718 25.98 -11.97 35.70
N GLY A 719 26.80 -12.52 34.79
CA GLY A 719 28.09 -11.95 34.35
C GLY A 719 29.27 -12.59 35.07
#